data_AF-A0A8E1URW5-F1
#
_entry.id   AF-A0A8E1URW5-F1
#
_cell.length_a   1.000
_cell.length_b   1.000
_cell.length_c   1.000
_cell.angle_alpha   90.00
_cell.angle_beta   90.00
_cell.angle_gamma   90.00
#
_symmetry.space_group_name_H-M   'P 1'
#
loop_
_entity.id
_entity.type
_entity.pdbx_description
1 polymer ?
#
loop_
_entity_poly.entity_id
_entity_poly.type
_entity_poly.pdbx_seq_one_letter_code
_entity_poly.pdbx_strand_id
1 'polypeptide(L)'
;MKVLTLYVDKWYITGAVCSDGVPRIVKPRSRDDRFWLYFYEDTVNDKVIYGKNNKPHFHNRENHYYGDVFSLIVYDENTFTIYNMKKTMADIFKFSGIIGELRDAVGAGDNQTVDVYLSFSKDVSYAARRVFINKVLEQENFTVKESAAHIEHLALEYAVRHKRLGDEGCYITLNACNENLVHSIYEYKEGLFNRRSEKSLDGFGTDLRGRAILESVVHSINRSEHFLQSMEDFEREYIRLAQYVDDWVVRLNNAKPGRPVKIPDVSLSANIDKKYSPVILKKDIDARTSVSVDNIIREIANSVKENDISGEDIKGIVFIGDTFTNTQFTEALKRRYILPESGYVFYNTEDLPNIVSVYTVMDCTQFSVAAKDMSAKGDAELKSTQMAKEEARRKEEAERQAKEREEKVLAERERKMRYENAMNEADDAYKKEDYVAMRDWADEALKNNPGDADATEKKEEALRLIAEQEMRQKQYADAIKKAQASLKEGRWQDALSQSEQALACMKDSAEAKRIQTEAKKQITLTGKIDTGLSRADLLMSQRQYAKALEELKAVAVLDKDNALVKEKTAEVQRLLDESLATVKTLRAAYDKTKAAGNMEEAINACRMLADADTGNQQQWLAEVESLKAEKEKAEAAERLWKELSDKAWDANFNEQWADTVKYATAALKIKEDGKLKTCLDKAKEKLRKQEAEQAYTGEINKVKGFIVDKRFDEAKHLLSSLEKQYPERKAELKELFRQIFKAESSESFFDTQETPEDDAVKKPVVVKGFTKDGAQKTKKPLDDDFFGNTQKVEKKTGNPTRKKPVGKPTETAKVTAAPDFFSEPLKSGNKGSGTVQKKPASTVKKAGRTGDDFFDSDTWSGKPGGKSGGFDF
;
A
#
# COMPACT_ATOMS: atom_id res chain seq x y z
N MET A 1 67.68 -60.40 -45.72
CA MET A 1 66.30 -60.33 -45.16
C MET A 1 65.79 -58.90 -45.35
N LYS A 2 64.50 -58.70 -45.60
CA LYS A 2 63.92 -57.35 -45.69
C LYS A 2 63.54 -56.82 -44.31
N VAL A 3 63.87 -55.55 -44.04
CA VAL A 3 63.61 -54.84 -42.78
C VAL A 3 63.10 -53.44 -43.12
N LEU A 4 62.14 -52.93 -42.35
CA LEU A 4 61.64 -51.56 -42.48
C LEU A 4 62.39 -50.61 -41.53
N THR A 5 62.78 -49.43 -41.98
CA THR A 5 63.42 -48.41 -41.14
C THR A 5 62.70 -47.07 -41.31
N LEU A 6 62.11 -46.53 -40.24
CA LEU A 6 61.26 -45.34 -40.26
C LEU A 6 61.83 -44.23 -39.38
N TYR A 7 61.92 -43.02 -39.93
CA TYR A 7 61.95 -41.80 -39.14
C TYR A 7 60.51 -41.30 -38.93
N VAL A 8 60.15 -41.04 -37.68
CA VAL A 8 58.82 -40.65 -37.23
C VAL A 8 58.91 -39.24 -36.64
N ASP A 9 58.52 -38.25 -37.43
CA ASP A 9 58.35 -36.88 -37.00
C ASP A 9 56.92 -36.61 -36.53
N LYS A 10 56.73 -35.52 -35.79
CA LYS A 10 55.44 -34.97 -35.39
C LYS A 10 54.45 -34.82 -36.56
N TRP A 11 54.91 -34.43 -37.75
CA TRP A 11 54.04 -34.15 -38.90
C TRP A 11 54.15 -35.15 -40.06
N TYR A 12 55.12 -36.05 -40.05
CA TYR A 12 55.31 -37.03 -41.12
C TYR A 12 56.04 -38.30 -40.69
N ILE A 13 55.80 -39.39 -41.42
CA ILE A 13 56.65 -40.59 -41.40
C ILE A 13 57.38 -40.68 -42.74
N THR A 14 58.67 -41.00 -42.70
CA THR A 14 59.48 -41.29 -43.90
C THR A 14 60.43 -42.45 -43.61
N GLY A 15 60.87 -43.19 -44.63
CA GLY A 15 61.67 -44.38 -44.39
C GLY A 15 62.01 -45.20 -45.62
N ALA A 16 62.70 -46.31 -45.38
CA ALA A 16 63.20 -47.23 -46.39
C ALA A 16 62.93 -48.69 -46.00
N VAL A 17 62.80 -49.54 -47.01
CA VAL A 17 62.93 -50.99 -46.85
C VAL A 17 64.34 -51.38 -47.22
N CYS A 18 65.10 -51.86 -46.24
CA CYS A 18 66.44 -52.36 -46.41
C CYS A 18 66.38 -53.82 -46.85
N SER A 19 67.05 -54.16 -47.94
CA SER A 19 67.39 -55.55 -48.26
C SER A 19 68.91 -55.65 -48.29
N ASP A 20 69.45 -56.45 -47.39
CA ASP A 20 70.85 -56.90 -47.44
C ASP A 20 71.86 -55.73 -47.46
N GLY A 21 71.58 -54.70 -46.64
CA GLY A 21 72.36 -53.48 -46.50
C GLY A 21 71.99 -52.34 -47.46
N VAL A 22 71.13 -52.57 -48.45
CA VAL A 22 70.74 -51.55 -49.44
C VAL A 22 69.35 -50.98 -49.12
N PRO A 23 69.21 -49.68 -48.79
CA PRO A 23 67.92 -49.05 -48.59
C PRO A 23 67.15 -48.83 -49.90
N ARG A 24 65.82 -48.97 -49.83
CA ARG A 24 64.89 -48.58 -50.89
C ARG A 24 63.80 -47.71 -50.29
N ILE A 25 63.77 -46.42 -50.65
CA ILE A 25 62.85 -45.43 -50.09
C ILE A 25 61.39 -45.88 -50.31
N VAL A 26 60.59 -45.86 -49.24
CA VAL A 26 59.15 -46.10 -49.30
C VAL A 26 58.45 -44.84 -49.80
N LYS A 27 57.62 -44.96 -50.84
CA LYS A 27 56.88 -43.84 -51.42
C LYS A 27 55.37 -44.00 -51.17
N PRO A 28 54.70 -43.00 -50.58
CA PRO A 28 53.25 -43.03 -50.37
C PRO A 28 52.44 -43.15 -51.67
N ARG A 29 51.30 -43.85 -51.61
CA ARG A 29 50.30 -43.91 -52.69
C ARG A 29 49.65 -42.55 -52.96
N SER A 30 49.67 -41.62 -52.00
CA SER A 30 49.24 -40.21 -52.20
C SER A 30 50.08 -39.47 -53.25
N ARG A 31 51.27 -39.98 -53.59
CA ARG A 31 52.32 -39.35 -54.41
C ARG A 31 53.02 -38.16 -53.75
N ASP A 32 52.80 -37.94 -52.45
CA ASP A 32 53.65 -37.08 -51.64
C ASP A 32 55.09 -37.65 -51.57
N ASP A 33 56.02 -36.82 -51.10
CA ASP A 33 57.41 -37.20 -50.82
C ASP A 33 57.57 -38.08 -49.56
N ARG A 34 56.61 -37.99 -48.63
CA ARG A 34 56.58 -38.67 -47.32
C ARG A 34 55.14 -38.84 -46.83
N PHE A 35 54.90 -39.70 -45.84
CA PHE A 35 53.57 -39.90 -45.26
C PHE A 35 53.21 -38.73 -44.34
N TRP A 36 52.63 -37.66 -44.89
CA TRP A 36 52.18 -36.49 -44.13
C TRP A 36 50.98 -36.82 -43.24
N LEU A 37 51.12 -36.58 -41.93
CA LEU A 37 50.15 -36.95 -40.88
C LEU A 37 49.06 -35.89 -40.68
N TYR A 38 48.56 -35.34 -41.78
CA TYR A 38 47.34 -34.53 -41.81
C TYR A 38 46.23 -35.39 -42.42
N PHE A 39 45.17 -35.64 -41.65
CA PHE A 39 44.10 -36.56 -41.99
C PHE A 39 42.78 -35.82 -42.22
N TYR A 40 41.96 -36.36 -43.11
CA TYR A 40 40.57 -35.97 -43.32
C TYR A 40 39.67 -37.18 -43.08
N GLU A 41 38.67 -37.03 -42.21
CA GLU A 41 37.61 -37.99 -41.91
C GLU A 41 36.45 -37.75 -42.89
N ASP A 42 36.42 -38.50 -43.98
CA ASP A 42 35.34 -38.50 -44.96
C ASP A 42 34.17 -39.36 -44.43
N THR A 43 33.32 -38.70 -43.63
CA THR A 43 32.10 -39.26 -43.04
C THR A 43 31.00 -39.59 -44.06
N VAL A 44 31.17 -39.21 -45.34
CA VAL A 44 30.21 -39.49 -46.42
C VAL A 44 30.58 -40.79 -47.16
N ASN A 45 31.88 -41.08 -47.29
CA ASN A 45 32.40 -42.26 -48.00
C ASN A 45 33.01 -43.34 -47.07
N ASP A 46 32.85 -43.19 -45.74
CA ASP A 46 33.45 -44.04 -44.69
C ASP A 46 34.96 -44.26 -44.87
N LYS A 47 35.72 -43.16 -45.01
CA LYS A 47 37.16 -43.19 -45.27
C LYS A 47 37.94 -42.21 -44.41
N VAL A 48 39.21 -42.53 -44.17
CA VAL A 48 40.21 -41.56 -43.73
C VAL A 48 41.20 -41.35 -44.86
N ILE A 49 41.50 -40.10 -45.19
CA ILE A 49 42.47 -39.73 -46.24
C ILE A 49 43.62 -38.99 -45.58
N TYR A 50 44.86 -39.45 -45.76
CA TYR A 50 46.07 -38.72 -45.34
C TYR A 50 46.70 -37.97 -46.53
N GLY A 51 47.57 -36.99 -46.26
CA GLY A 51 48.42 -36.35 -47.27
C GLY A 51 48.66 -34.86 -47.04
N LYS A 52 49.63 -34.28 -47.77
CA LYS A 52 50.05 -32.87 -47.55
C LYS A 52 48.90 -31.87 -47.78
N ASN A 53 47.97 -32.19 -48.69
CA ASN A 53 46.84 -31.34 -49.07
C ASN A 53 45.84 -31.06 -47.92
N ASN A 54 45.84 -31.87 -46.85
CA ASN A 54 44.98 -31.66 -45.68
C ASN A 54 45.52 -30.58 -44.72
N LYS A 55 46.79 -30.19 -44.84
CA LYS A 55 47.47 -29.23 -43.94
C LYS A 55 46.77 -27.85 -43.87
N PRO A 56 46.37 -27.20 -44.99
CA PRO A 56 45.57 -25.98 -44.97
C PRO A 56 44.31 -26.07 -44.09
N HIS A 57 43.51 -27.11 -44.30
CA HIS A 57 42.21 -27.29 -43.65
C HIS A 57 42.35 -27.51 -42.14
N PHE A 58 43.36 -28.28 -41.72
CA PHE A 58 43.73 -28.42 -40.31
C PHE A 58 44.12 -27.07 -39.67
N HIS A 59 44.97 -26.27 -40.33
CA HIS A 59 45.36 -24.95 -39.80
C HIS A 59 44.21 -23.93 -39.80
N ASN A 60 43.25 -24.06 -40.73
CA ASN A 60 42.00 -23.30 -40.74
C ASN A 60 41.01 -23.75 -39.63
N ARG A 61 41.27 -24.88 -38.96
CA ARG A 61 40.39 -25.54 -37.98
C ARG A 61 39.04 -25.98 -38.57
N GLU A 62 39.07 -26.48 -39.80
CA GLU A 62 37.88 -27.06 -40.45
C GLU A 62 37.52 -28.41 -39.79
N ASN A 63 36.22 -28.66 -39.60
CA ASN A 63 35.73 -29.91 -39.00
C ASN A 63 36.19 -31.13 -39.79
N HIS A 64 36.39 -32.26 -39.10
CA HIS A 64 36.85 -33.54 -39.68
C HIS A 64 38.30 -33.53 -40.22
N TYR A 65 39.05 -32.45 -40.04
CA TYR A 65 40.50 -32.42 -40.33
C TYR A 65 41.34 -32.54 -39.04
N TYR A 66 42.30 -33.46 -39.07
CA TYR A 66 43.17 -33.79 -37.94
C TYR A 66 44.64 -33.60 -38.30
N GLY A 67 45.44 -33.22 -37.32
CA GLY A 67 46.88 -33.02 -37.39
C GLY A 67 47.46 -33.03 -35.97
N ASP A 68 48.79 -33.01 -35.84
CA ASP A 68 49.49 -33.27 -34.56
C ASP A 68 49.02 -34.57 -33.89
N VAL A 69 48.89 -35.62 -34.72
CA VAL A 69 48.23 -36.89 -34.33
C VAL A 69 48.87 -37.54 -33.10
N PHE A 70 50.17 -37.33 -32.87
CA PHE A 70 50.88 -37.84 -31.71
C PHE A 70 50.41 -37.23 -30.39
N SER A 71 50.03 -35.94 -30.36
CA SER A 71 49.36 -35.34 -29.21
C SER A 71 47.96 -35.93 -28.99
N LEU A 72 47.31 -36.41 -30.06
CA LEU A 72 45.95 -36.94 -29.99
C LEU A 72 45.89 -38.40 -29.53
N ILE A 73 46.79 -39.29 -30.01
CA ILE A 73 46.75 -40.74 -29.69
C ILE A 73 46.96 -41.06 -28.21
N VAL A 74 47.54 -40.14 -27.42
CA VAL A 74 47.79 -40.33 -25.98
C VAL A 74 46.48 -40.41 -25.17
N TYR A 75 45.39 -39.83 -25.68
CA TYR A 75 44.10 -39.77 -25.00
C TYR A 75 43.03 -40.58 -25.74
N ASP A 76 42.56 -41.66 -25.11
CA ASP A 76 41.54 -42.55 -25.69
C ASP A 76 40.14 -41.89 -25.85
N GLU A 77 39.93 -40.65 -25.38
CA GLU A 77 38.76 -39.83 -25.73
C GLU A 77 38.82 -39.29 -27.16
N ASN A 78 40.03 -39.00 -27.65
CA ASN A 78 40.21 -38.47 -28.99
C ASN A 78 39.81 -39.56 -29.98
N THR A 79 38.74 -39.28 -30.71
CA THR A 79 38.05 -40.24 -31.56
C THR A 79 37.64 -39.61 -32.88
N PHE A 80 37.68 -40.42 -33.94
CA PHE A 80 37.06 -40.13 -35.23
C PHE A 80 35.97 -41.17 -35.51
N THR A 81 35.11 -40.92 -36.49
CA THR A 81 33.98 -41.77 -36.86
C THR A 81 34.27 -42.49 -38.18
N ILE A 82 34.00 -43.79 -38.23
CA ILE A 82 34.00 -44.56 -39.47
C ILE A 82 33.04 -45.75 -39.36
N TYR A 83 32.23 -46.00 -40.39
CA TYR A 83 31.10 -46.92 -40.39
C TYR A 83 30.11 -46.64 -39.24
N ASN A 84 29.85 -45.36 -38.97
CA ASN A 84 29.10 -44.84 -37.81
C ASN A 84 29.61 -45.31 -36.42
N MET A 85 30.82 -45.87 -36.32
CA MET A 85 31.47 -46.22 -35.07
C MET A 85 32.56 -45.22 -34.72
N LYS A 86 32.65 -44.81 -33.45
CA LYS A 86 33.83 -44.11 -32.94
C LYS A 86 35.03 -45.07 -32.86
N LYS A 87 36.18 -44.62 -33.35
CA LYS A 87 37.49 -45.27 -33.29
C LYS A 87 38.49 -44.33 -32.60
N THR A 88 39.47 -44.89 -31.90
CA THR A 88 40.50 -44.10 -31.20
C THR A 88 41.42 -43.44 -32.22
N MET A 89 42.04 -42.31 -31.89
CA MET A 89 43.02 -41.71 -32.83
C MET A 89 44.24 -42.60 -33.11
N ALA A 90 44.50 -43.66 -32.32
CA ALA A 90 45.51 -44.66 -32.68
C ALA A 90 45.10 -45.49 -33.91
N ASP A 91 43.80 -45.79 -34.06
CA ASP A 91 43.27 -46.53 -35.22
C ASP A 91 43.44 -45.76 -36.55
N ILE A 92 43.69 -44.44 -36.52
CA ILE A 92 43.65 -43.60 -37.73
C ILE A 92 44.73 -43.98 -38.74
N PHE A 93 45.90 -44.44 -38.29
CA PHE A 93 46.99 -44.93 -39.15
C PHE A 93 46.60 -46.19 -39.93
N LYS A 94 45.72 -47.02 -39.37
CA LYS A 94 45.17 -48.22 -40.02
C LYS A 94 44.09 -47.84 -41.03
N PHE A 95 43.10 -47.06 -40.62
CA PHE A 95 41.97 -46.69 -41.48
C PHE A 95 42.33 -45.69 -42.60
N SER A 96 43.44 -44.96 -42.47
CA SER A 96 44.04 -44.16 -43.56
C SER A 96 44.87 -44.97 -44.56
N GLY A 97 45.11 -46.26 -44.30
CA GLY A 97 45.87 -47.16 -45.17
C GLY A 97 47.40 -47.10 -45.00
N ILE A 98 47.95 -46.15 -44.25
CA ILE A 98 49.41 -45.96 -44.06
C ILE A 98 50.08 -47.28 -43.63
N ILE A 99 49.52 -47.99 -42.65
CA ILE A 99 50.11 -49.26 -42.17
C ILE A 99 50.08 -50.36 -43.23
N GLY A 100 49.05 -50.39 -44.09
CA GLY A 100 48.99 -51.28 -45.25
C GLY A 100 50.08 -50.97 -46.27
N GLU A 101 50.27 -49.69 -46.60
CA GLU A 101 51.32 -49.25 -47.53
C GLU A 101 52.74 -49.56 -47.03
N LEU A 102 52.98 -49.42 -45.73
CA LEU A 102 54.25 -49.81 -45.11
C LEU A 102 54.49 -51.33 -45.18
N ARG A 103 53.44 -52.15 -45.08
CA ARG A 103 53.52 -53.62 -45.25
C ARG A 103 53.77 -53.99 -46.72
N ASP A 104 53.03 -53.37 -47.65
CA ASP A 104 53.17 -53.56 -49.10
C ASP A 104 54.61 -53.26 -49.58
N ALA A 105 55.23 -52.20 -49.06
CA ALA A 105 56.59 -51.81 -49.43
C ALA A 105 57.62 -52.89 -49.06
N VAL A 106 57.43 -53.56 -47.91
CA VAL A 106 58.22 -54.75 -47.53
C VAL A 106 57.84 -55.95 -48.42
N GLY A 107 56.60 -56.01 -48.91
CA GLY A 107 56.06 -57.14 -49.67
C GLY A 107 55.77 -58.33 -48.74
N ALA A 108 55.28 -58.04 -47.54
CA ALA A 108 54.81 -59.01 -46.57
C ALA A 108 53.29 -59.16 -46.65
N GLY A 109 52.75 -60.37 -46.48
CA GLY A 109 51.31 -60.61 -46.36
C GLY A 109 50.77 -60.21 -44.99
N ASP A 110 49.45 -60.05 -44.85
CA ASP A 110 48.80 -59.52 -43.62
C ASP A 110 49.18 -60.26 -42.33
N ASN A 111 49.31 -61.58 -42.43
CA ASN A 111 49.68 -62.48 -41.32
C ASN A 111 51.20 -62.66 -41.15
N GLN A 112 52.04 -61.91 -41.89
CA GLN A 112 53.49 -61.96 -41.77
C GLN A 112 54.02 -60.82 -40.91
N THR A 113 54.90 -61.17 -39.98
CA THR A 113 55.60 -60.22 -39.12
C THR A 113 56.53 -59.33 -39.94
N VAL A 114 56.47 -58.02 -39.70
CA VAL A 114 57.38 -57.04 -40.31
C VAL A 114 58.35 -56.53 -39.24
N ASP A 115 59.64 -56.82 -39.41
CA ASP A 115 60.68 -56.29 -38.54
C ASP A 115 60.95 -54.82 -38.87
N VAL A 116 60.86 -53.95 -37.86
CA VAL A 116 60.97 -52.49 -38.02
C VAL A 116 61.95 -51.85 -37.02
N TYR A 117 62.68 -50.85 -37.48
CA TYR A 117 63.49 -49.95 -36.65
C TYR A 117 62.91 -48.53 -36.74
N LEU A 118 62.91 -47.81 -35.62
CA LEU A 118 62.29 -46.49 -35.51
C LEU A 118 63.31 -45.45 -35.03
N SER A 119 63.27 -44.25 -35.58
CA SER A 119 63.88 -43.07 -34.96
C SER A 119 62.82 -41.99 -34.81
N PHE A 120 62.57 -41.55 -33.58
CA PHE A 120 61.53 -40.56 -33.29
C PHE A 120 62.13 -39.17 -33.15
N SER A 121 61.49 -38.17 -33.77
CA SER A 121 61.77 -36.77 -33.50
C SER A 121 61.58 -36.42 -32.02
N LYS A 122 62.27 -35.40 -31.52
CA LYS A 122 62.23 -34.99 -30.10
C LYS A 122 60.80 -34.63 -29.66
N ASP A 123 60.04 -34.02 -30.55
CA ASP A 123 58.71 -33.45 -30.32
C ASP A 123 57.59 -34.49 -30.22
N VAL A 124 57.87 -35.75 -30.55
CA VAL A 124 56.98 -36.87 -30.24
C VAL A 124 57.20 -37.28 -28.78
N SER A 125 56.22 -37.07 -27.89
CA SER A 125 56.35 -37.36 -26.46
C SER A 125 56.60 -38.84 -26.16
N TYR A 126 57.15 -39.20 -24.99
CA TYR A 126 57.44 -40.61 -24.69
C TYR A 126 56.14 -41.42 -24.56
N ALA A 127 55.06 -40.83 -24.05
CA ALA A 127 53.74 -41.44 -24.07
C ALA A 127 53.26 -41.72 -25.51
N ALA A 128 53.40 -40.74 -26.42
CA ALA A 128 53.01 -40.90 -27.82
C ALA A 128 53.83 -41.99 -28.54
N ARG A 129 55.15 -42.07 -28.29
CA ARG A 129 56.03 -43.15 -28.80
C ARG A 129 55.52 -44.53 -28.36
N ARG A 130 55.16 -44.69 -27.08
CA ARG A 130 54.64 -45.96 -26.54
C ARG A 130 53.28 -46.32 -27.11
N VAL A 131 52.37 -45.36 -27.31
CA VAL A 131 51.10 -45.65 -27.98
C VAL A 131 51.31 -46.03 -29.45
N PHE A 132 52.22 -45.36 -30.16
CA PHE A 132 52.51 -45.70 -31.56
C PHE A 132 53.11 -47.11 -31.70
N ILE A 133 54.08 -47.48 -30.86
CA ILE A 133 54.62 -48.84 -30.84
C ILE A 133 53.50 -49.84 -30.48
N ASN A 134 52.91 -49.71 -29.29
CA ASN A 134 52.09 -50.76 -28.69
C ASN A 134 50.65 -50.83 -29.27
N LYS A 135 50.07 -49.72 -29.74
CA LYS A 135 48.70 -49.68 -30.30
C LYS A 135 48.67 -49.62 -31.83
N VAL A 136 49.68 -49.06 -32.51
CA VAL A 136 49.64 -48.86 -33.97
C VAL A 136 50.49 -49.87 -34.73
N LEU A 137 51.69 -50.22 -34.22
CA LEU A 137 52.62 -51.13 -34.91
C LEU A 137 52.45 -52.59 -34.45
N GLU A 138 52.54 -52.86 -33.15
CA GLU A 138 52.52 -54.23 -32.61
C GLU A 138 51.17 -54.95 -32.87
N GLN A 139 50.04 -54.23 -32.82
CA GLN A 139 48.72 -54.78 -33.14
C GLN A 139 48.58 -55.20 -34.61
N GLU A 140 49.40 -54.65 -35.51
CA GLU A 140 49.41 -54.92 -36.95
C GLU A 140 50.58 -55.82 -37.37
N ASN A 141 51.12 -56.63 -36.44
CA ASN A 141 52.24 -57.56 -36.64
C ASN A 141 53.60 -56.89 -36.99
N PHE A 142 53.82 -55.61 -36.65
CA PHE A 142 55.14 -54.99 -36.78
C PHE A 142 55.95 -55.18 -35.49
N THR A 143 57.12 -55.81 -35.59
CA THR A 143 58.02 -56.07 -34.45
C THR A 143 59.13 -55.02 -34.41
N VAL A 144 59.06 -54.11 -33.44
CA VAL A 144 60.09 -53.08 -33.23
C VAL A 144 61.35 -53.72 -32.68
N LYS A 145 62.48 -53.53 -33.37
CA LYS A 145 63.80 -54.06 -32.94
C LYS A 145 64.56 -53.09 -32.04
N GLU A 146 64.53 -51.81 -32.40
CA GLU A 146 65.14 -50.70 -31.65
C GLU A 146 64.43 -49.39 -32.02
N SER A 147 64.34 -48.46 -31.07
CA SER A 147 63.67 -47.17 -31.22
C SER A 147 64.36 -45.98 -30.54
N ALA A 148 65.51 -46.19 -29.88
CA ALA A 148 66.13 -45.20 -29.00
C ALA A 148 67.22 -44.32 -29.63
N ALA A 149 67.68 -44.62 -30.85
CA ALA A 149 68.68 -43.80 -31.54
C ALA A 149 68.01 -42.59 -32.18
N HIS A 150 68.52 -41.41 -31.84
CA HIS A 150 68.11 -40.14 -32.42
C HIS A 150 68.63 -39.99 -33.86
N ILE A 151 67.91 -39.26 -34.72
CA ILE A 151 68.27 -39.10 -36.14
C ILE A 151 69.63 -38.41 -36.31
N GLU A 152 70.01 -37.57 -35.35
CA GLU A 152 71.32 -36.95 -35.19
C GLU A 152 72.45 -37.97 -35.03
N HIS A 153 72.26 -39.01 -34.22
CA HIS A 153 73.23 -40.10 -34.05
C HIS A 153 73.34 -40.91 -35.36
N LEU A 154 72.20 -41.25 -35.97
CA LEU A 154 72.16 -42.00 -37.22
C LEU A 154 72.82 -41.22 -38.38
N ALA A 155 72.71 -39.89 -38.41
CA ALA A 155 73.35 -39.03 -39.40
C ALA A 155 74.89 -38.94 -39.22
N LEU A 156 75.38 -38.97 -37.97
CA LEU A 156 76.80 -39.07 -37.66
C LEU A 156 77.38 -40.42 -38.10
N GLU A 157 76.73 -41.52 -37.73
CA GLU A 157 77.05 -42.88 -38.19
C GLU A 157 77.05 -42.99 -39.73
N TYR A 158 76.02 -42.44 -40.40
CA TYR A 158 75.94 -42.38 -41.86
C TYR A 158 77.12 -41.61 -42.46
N ALA A 159 77.53 -40.50 -41.83
CA ALA A 159 78.67 -39.69 -42.27
C ALA A 159 80.01 -40.44 -42.14
N VAL A 160 80.24 -41.15 -41.03
CA VAL A 160 81.45 -41.97 -40.81
C VAL A 160 81.52 -43.13 -41.80
N ARG A 161 80.40 -43.84 -42.01
CA ARG A 161 80.31 -44.97 -42.95
C ARG A 161 80.59 -44.55 -44.39
N HIS A 162 80.19 -43.33 -44.78
CA HIS A 162 80.51 -42.72 -46.08
C HIS A 162 81.85 -41.98 -46.11
N LYS A 163 82.68 -42.10 -45.07
CA LYS A 163 84.02 -41.47 -44.95
C LYS A 163 84.00 -39.94 -45.09
N ARG A 164 82.89 -39.30 -44.69
CA ARG A 164 82.75 -37.83 -44.61
C ARG A 164 83.37 -37.30 -43.31
N LEU A 165 83.20 -38.05 -42.21
CA LEU A 165 83.75 -37.79 -40.87
C LEU A 165 84.52 -39.02 -40.38
N GLY A 166 85.26 -38.92 -39.26
CA GLY A 166 85.96 -40.08 -38.68
C GLY A 166 87.03 -39.78 -37.62
N ASP A 167 87.43 -38.53 -37.41
CA ASP A 167 88.40 -38.16 -36.38
C ASP A 167 87.78 -38.22 -34.97
N GLU A 168 88.53 -38.62 -33.95
CA GLU A 168 88.08 -38.57 -32.55
C GLU A 168 87.95 -37.12 -32.05
N GLY A 169 86.92 -36.86 -31.25
CA GLY A 169 86.59 -35.54 -30.73
C GLY A 169 85.10 -35.24 -30.76
N CYS A 170 84.74 -33.97 -30.68
CA CYS A 170 83.35 -33.52 -30.56
C CYS A 170 82.72 -33.13 -31.91
N TYR A 171 81.43 -33.40 -32.04
CA TYR A 171 80.63 -33.14 -33.23
C TYR A 171 79.35 -32.41 -32.84
N ILE A 172 79.05 -31.31 -33.54
CA ILE A 172 77.81 -30.56 -33.36
C ILE A 172 76.79 -31.07 -34.38
N THR A 173 75.60 -31.40 -33.92
CA THR A 173 74.46 -31.78 -34.78
C THR A 173 73.38 -30.73 -34.67
N LEU A 174 72.84 -30.32 -35.81
CA LEU A 174 71.79 -29.31 -35.94
C LEU A 174 70.65 -29.92 -36.76
N ASN A 175 69.54 -30.20 -36.10
CA ASN A 175 68.37 -30.89 -36.66
C ASN A 175 67.19 -29.93 -36.75
N ALA A 176 66.76 -29.67 -37.97
CA ALA A 176 65.70 -28.75 -38.38
C ALA A 176 64.66 -29.49 -39.25
N CYS A 177 64.29 -30.72 -38.84
CA CYS A 177 63.36 -31.57 -39.59
C CYS A 177 61.88 -31.19 -39.44
N ASN A 178 61.53 -30.31 -38.49
CA ASN A 178 60.17 -29.81 -38.21
C ASN A 178 60.19 -28.33 -37.78
N GLU A 179 59.21 -27.86 -37.00
CA GLU A 179 59.17 -26.46 -36.54
C GLU A 179 60.27 -26.07 -35.55
N ASN A 180 60.88 -27.03 -34.85
CA ASN A 180 61.85 -26.82 -33.78
C ASN A 180 63.27 -27.16 -34.24
N LEU A 181 64.26 -26.40 -33.75
CA LEU A 181 65.67 -26.68 -34.00
C LEU A 181 66.27 -27.39 -32.79
N VAL A 182 66.58 -28.68 -32.93
CA VAL A 182 67.31 -29.44 -31.93
C VAL A 182 68.81 -29.31 -32.22
N HIS A 183 69.60 -28.88 -31.23
CA HIS A 183 71.05 -28.94 -31.30
C HIS A 183 71.62 -29.86 -30.24
N SER A 184 72.45 -30.82 -30.66
CA SER A 184 73.10 -31.78 -29.77
C SER A 184 74.60 -31.85 -30.02
N ILE A 185 75.37 -32.07 -28.95
CA ILE A 185 76.81 -32.30 -29.01
C ILE A 185 77.08 -33.77 -28.73
N TYR A 186 77.77 -34.43 -29.65
CA TYR A 186 78.22 -35.82 -29.54
C TYR A 186 79.74 -35.88 -29.45
N GLU A 187 80.27 -36.74 -28.60
CA GLU A 187 81.68 -37.10 -28.53
C GLU A 187 81.87 -38.44 -29.25
N TYR A 188 82.77 -38.47 -30.23
CA TYR A 188 83.19 -39.68 -30.93
C TYR A 188 84.51 -40.18 -30.33
N LYS A 189 84.48 -41.39 -29.77
CA LYS A 189 85.62 -42.02 -29.10
C LYS A 189 85.50 -43.53 -29.16
N GLU A 190 86.61 -44.24 -29.37
CA GLU A 190 86.69 -45.70 -29.44
C GLU A 190 85.71 -46.33 -30.47
N GLY A 191 85.34 -45.56 -31.50
CA GLY A 191 84.41 -45.96 -32.56
C GLY A 191 82.91 -45.78 -32.23
N LEU A 192 82.56 -45.13 -31.12
CA LEU A 192 81.18 -44.91 -30.68
C LEU A 192 80.86 -43.42 -30.48
N PHE A 193 79.60 -43.03 -30.75
CA PHE A 193 79.08 -41.68 -30.52
C PHE A 193 78.30 -41.58 -29.20
N ASN A 194 78.82 -40.79 -28.25
CA ASN A 194 78.19 -40.51 -26.96
C ASN A 194 77.60 -39.10 -26.93
N ARG A 195 76.27 -38.97 -26.75
CA ARG A 195 75.62 -37.65 -26.65
C ARG A 195 75.94 -36.98 -25.32
N ARG A 196 76.66 -35.87 -25.34
CA ARG A 196 77.01 -35.06 -24.15
C ARG A 196 75.89 -34.11 -23.75
N SER A 197 75.26 -33.44 -24.72
CA SER A 197 74.15 -32.52 -24.46
C SER A 197 73.18 -32.42 -25.65
N GLU A 198 71.98 -31.93 -25.37
CA GLU A 198 70.89 -31.69 -26.32
C GLU A 198 70.02 -30.54 -25.81
N LYS A 199 69.78 -29.50 -26.62
CA LYS A 199 68.78 -28.45 -26.36
C LYS A 199 67.76 -28.39 -27.51
N SER A 200 66.60 -27.80 -27.24
CA SER A 200 65.61 -27.42 -28.25
C SER A 200 65.57 -25.90 -28.35
N LEU A 201 65.41 -25.39 -29.57
CA LEU A 201 65.17 -23.99 -29.89
C LEU A 201 63.84 -23.93 -30.65
N ASP A 202 62.77 -23.69 -29.90
CA ASP A 202 61.41 -23.88 -30.38
C ASP A 202 61.03 -22.81 -31.43
N GLY A 203 60.41 -23.23 -32.53
CA GLY A 203 60.07 -22.39 -33.68
C GLY A 203 61.23 -22.06 -34.65
N PHE A 204 62.47 -22.45 -34.32
CA PHE A 204 63.66 -22.15 -35.14
C PHE A 204 64.07 -23.25 -36.13
N GLY A 205 63.29 -24.34 -36.24
CA GLY A 205 63.51 -25.42 -37.22
C GLY A 205 63.02 -25.10 -38.63
N THR A 206 62.00 -24.25 -38.77
CA THR A 206 61.54 -23.77 -40.09
C THR A 206 62.54 -22.82 -40.76
N ASP A 207 62.43 -22.60 -42.08
CA ASP A 207 63.21 -21.57 -42.76
C ASP A 207 62.92 -20.19 -42.15
N LEU A 208 63.92 -19.66 -41.44
CA LEU A 208 63.85 -18.38 -40.73
C LEU A 208 63.49 -17.20 -41.64
N ARG A 209 63.80 -17.29 -42.94
CA ARG A 209 63.35 -16.31 -43.95
C ARG A 209 61.82 -16.27 -44.00
N GLY A 210 61.16 -17.41 -43.84
CA GLY A 210 59.71 -17.56 -43.84
C GLY A 210 59.03 -16.76 -42.74
N ARG A 211 59.53 -16.84 -41.49
CA ARG A 211 59.04 -16.00 -40.38
C ARG A 211 59.30 -14.52 -40.64
N ALA A 212 60.48 -14.16 -41.16
CA ALA A 212 60.78 -12.77 -41.54
C ALA A 212 59.87 -12.26 -42.68
N ILE A 213 59.48 -13.11 -43.63
CA ILE A 213 58.52 -12.79 -44.69
C ILE A 213 57.12 -12.62 -44.11
N LEU A 214 56.61 -13.57 -43.31
CA LEU A 214 55.30 -13.50 -42.65
C LEU A 214 55.13 -12.19 -41.89
N GLU A 215 56.09 -11.86 -41.03
CA GLU A 215 56.07 -10.61 -40.28
C GLU A 215 56.09 -9.39 -41.19
N SER A 216 56.91 -9.39 -42.26
CA SER A 216 56.97 -8.26 -43.19
C SER A 216 55.68 -8.10 -44.00
N VAL A 217 55.05 -9.20 -44.42
CA VAL A 217 53.79 -9.26 -45.15
C VAL A 217 52.63 -8.75 -44.30
N VAL A 218 52.43 -9.30 -43.11
CA VAL A 218 51.31 -8.93 -42.23
C VAL A 218 51.49 -7.53 -41.68
N HIS A 219 52.68 -7.12 -41.24
CA HIS A 219 52.90 -5.72 -40.83
C HIS A 219 52.73 -4.75 -42.00
N SER A 220 53.05 -5.13 -43.24
CA SER A 220 52.83 -4.26 -44.40
C SER A 220 51.33 -4.04 -44.69
N ILE A 221 50.48 -5.05 -44.49
CA ILE A 221 49.03 -4.92 -44.67
C ILE A 221 48.40 -4.21 -43.46
N ASN A 222 48.75 -4.63 -42.24
CA ASN A 222 48.18 -4.09 -41.02
C ASN A 222 48.58 -2.62 -40.75
N ARG A 223 49.67 -2.13 -41.36
CA ARG A 223 50.07 -0.71 -41.31
C ARG A 223 49.08 0.22 -42.02
N SER A 224 48.31 -0.26 -43.00
CA SER A 224 47.26 0.51 -43.68
C SER A 224 45.84 0.18 -43.22
N GLU A 225 45.63 -1.02 -42.68
CA GLU A 225 44.28 -1.56 -42.41
C GLU A 225 43.93 -1.65 -40.91
N HIS A 226 44.93 -1.74 -40.03
CA HIS A 226 44.78 -1.75 -38.57
C HIS A 226 43.81 -2.80 -37.99
N PHE A 227 43.63 -3.93 -38.69
CA PHE A 227 42.78 -5.05 -38.28
C PHE A 227 43.31 -5.83 -37.06
N LEU A 228 44.64 -5.91 -36.89
CA LEU A 228 45.31 -6.66 -35.82
C LEU A 228 45.83 -5.67 -34.78
N GLN A 229 45.49 -5.86 -33.50
CA GLN A 229 45.79 -4.89 -32.43
C GLN A 229 46.61 -5.49 -31.29
N SER A 230 46.42 -6.78 -31.00
CA SER A 230 47.18 -7.55 -30.03
C SER A 230 48.24 -8.43 -30.71
N MET A 231 49.26 -8.84 -29.95
CA MET A 231 50.27 -9.80 -30.43
C MET A 231 49.63 -11.16 -30.79
N GLU A 232 48.55 -11.55 -30.11
CA GLU A 232 47.81 -12.77 -30.43
C GLU A 232 47.13 -12.70 -31.81
N ASP A 233 46.62 -11.53 -32.20
CA ASP A 233 46.03 -11.34 -33.54
C ASP A 233 47.09 -11.57 -34.63
N PHE A 234 48.31 -11.05 -34.41
CA PHE A 234 49.45 -11.27 -35.30
C PHE A 234 49.87 -12.74 -35.33
N GLU A 235 50.02 -13.42 -34.18
CA GLU A 235 50.44 -14.84 -34.15
C GLU A 235 49.41 -15.77 -34.80
N ARG A 236 48.11 -15.56 -34.57
CA ARG A 236 47.06 -16.31 -35.28
C ARG A 236 47.15 -16.11 -36.80
N GLU A 237 47.46 -14.90 -37.24
CA GLU A 237 47.62 -14.58 -38.66
C GLU A 237 48.90 -15.18 -39.27
N TYR A 238 50.01 -15.19 -38.53
CA TYR A 238 51.25 -15.86 -38.95
C TYR A 238 51.05 -17.37 -39.11
N ILE A 239 50.42 -18.03 -38.14
CA ILE A 239 50.09 -19.46 -38.20
C ILE A 239 49.22 -19.76 -39.43
N ARG A 240 48.19 -18.94 -39.67
CA ARG A 240 47.28 -19.11 -40.82
C ARG A 240 47.99 -18.90 -42.16
N LEU A 241 48.87 -17.91 -42.27
CA LEU A 241 49.59 -17.59 -43.51
C LEU A 241 50.85 -18.46 -43.72
N ALA A 242 51.33 -19.18 -42.70
CA ALA A 242 52.51 -20.06 -42.81
C ALA A 242 52.39 -21.10 -43.93
N GLN A 243 51.17 -21.52 -44.28
CA GLN A 243 50.89 -22.45 -45.38
C GLN A 243 51.35 -21.94 -46.77
N TYR A 244 51.54 -20.63 -46.96
CA TYR A 244 51.96 -20.02 -48.23
C TYR A 244 53.46 -19.67 -48.28
N VAL A 245 54.20 -19.89 -47.18
CA VAL A 245 55.58 -19.43 -47.02
C VAL A 245 56.55 -20.06 -48.02
N ASP A 246 56.44 -21.36 -48.27
CA ASP A 246 57.32 -22.09 -49.20
C ASP A 246 57.31 -21.42 -50.59
N ASP A 247 56.10 -21.13 -51.10
CA ASP A 247 55.85 -20.41 -52.35
C ASP A 247 56.45 -18.99 -52.35
N TRP A 248 56.35 -18.29 -51.22
CA TRP A 248 56.89 -16.93 -51.07
C TRP A 248 58.42 -16.93 -51.00
N VAL A 249 59.04 -17.94 -50.39
CA VAL A 249 60.49 -18.16 -50.37
C VAL A 249 61.00 -18.52 -51.78
N VAL A 250 60.30 -19.37 -52.53
CA VAL A 250 60.64 -19.68 -53.94
C VAL A 250 60.56 -18.42 -54.80
N ARG A 251 59.51 -17.59 -54.65
CA ARG A 251 59.39 -16.29 -55.34
C ARG A 251 60.51 -15.32 -54.96
N LEU A 252 60.93 -15.30 -53.70
CA LEU A 252 62.04 -14.46 -53.22
C LEU A 252 63.41 -14.93 -53.75
N ASN A 253 63.63 -16.24 -53.88
CA ASN A 253 64.86 -16.81 -54.42
C ASN A 253 65.00 -16.59 -55.93
N ASN A 254 63.89 -16.66 -56.68
CA ASN A 254 63.86 -16.40 -58.13
C ASN A 254 63.94 -14.89 -58.49
N ALA A 255 63.90 -13.99 -57.52
CA ALA A 255 63.97 -12.55 -57.75
C ALA A 255 65.41 -12.06 -58.00
N LYS A 256 65.58 -11.13 -58.97
CA LYS A 256 66.88 -10.49 -59.21
C LYS A 256 67.31 -9.66 -57.98
N PRO A 257 68.59 -9.73 -57.54
CA PRO A 257 69.08 -8.99 -56.38
C PRO A 257 68.71 -7.51 -56.40
N GLY A 258 68.30 -6.98 -55.24
CA GLY A 258 67.93 -5.58 -55.06
C GLY A 258 66.56 -5.16 -55.64
N ARG A 259 65.83 -6.03 -56.34
CA ARG A 259 64.47 -5.70 -56.81
C ARG A 259 63.40 -5.99 -55.73
N PRO A 260 62.38 -5.13 -55.58
CA PRO A 260 61.21 -5.44 -54.76
C PRO A 260 60.41 -6.61 -55.35
N VAL A 261 59.94 -7.51 -54.49
CA VAL A 261 59.13 -8.69 -54.83
C VAL A 261 57.72 -8.46 -54.33
N LYS A 262 56.73 -8.58 -55.22
CA LYS A 262 55.30 -8.57 -54.83
C LYS A 262 54.89 -9.99 -54.44
N ILE A 263 54.28 -10.12 -53.27
CA ILE A 263 53.58 -11.33 -52.85
C ILE A 263 52.10 -11.14 -53.21
N PRO A 264 51.53 -11.91 -54.16
CA PRO A 264 50.16 -11.69 -54.64
C PRO A 264 49.09 -12.28 -53.69
N ASP A 265 47.86 -11.79 -53.84
CA ASP A 265 46.60 -12.39 -53.37
C ASP A 265 46.49 -12.75 -51.86
N VAL A 266 47.34 -12.15 -51.03
CA VAL A 266 47.27 -12.29 -49.56
C VAL A 266 46.01 -11.61 -49.05
N SER A 267 45.13 -12.31 -48.35
CA SER A 267 44.11 -11.69 -47.47
C SER A 267 44.48 -11.94 -46.00
N LEU A 268 43.92 -11.16 -45.07
CA LEU A 268 44.02 -11.42 -43.62
C LEU A 268 42.74 -12.08 -43.11
N SER A 269 42.80 -12.81 -41.99
CA SER A 269 41.62 -13.49 -41.41
C SER A 269 40.45 -12.54 -41.10
N ALA A 270 40.74 -11.29 -40.71
CA ALA A 270 39.74 -10.26 -40.43
C ALA A 270 38.94 -9.78 -41.66
N ASN A 271 39.45 -9.99 -42.88
CA ASN A 271 38.73 -9.74 -44.12
C ASN A 271 39.29 -10.64 -45.23
N ILE A 272 38.66 -11.81 -45.41
CA ILE A 272 39.20 -12.85 -46.30
C ILE A 272 38.99 -12.55 -47.79
N ASP A 273 37.99 -11.73 -48.12
CA ASP A 273 37.64 -11.33 -49.49
C ASP A 273 38.60 -10.28 -50.06
N LYS A 274 39.00 -9.30 -49.23
CA LYS A 274 39.91 -8.24 -49.64
C LYS A 274 41.33 -8.78 -49.82
N LYS A 275 41.78 -8.84 -51.08
CA LYS A 275 43.13 -9.27 -51.45
C LYS A 275 44.10 -8.09 -51.48
N TYR A 276 45.31 -8.33 -50.98
CA TYR A 276 46.42 -7.39 -50.94
C TYR A 276 47.60 -7.94 -51.76
N SER A 277 48.55 -7.07 -52.11
CA SER A 277 49.80 -7.50 -52.75
C SER A 277 51.01 -6.78 -52.14
N PRO A 278 51.36 -7.09 -50.87
CA PRO A 278 52.48 -6.45 -50.19
C PRO A 278 53.81 -6.69 -50.89
N VAL A 279 54.76 -5.79 -50.65
CA VAL A 279 56.05 -5.75 -51.35
C VAL A 279 57.17 -5.96 -50.33
N ILE A 280 58.02 -6.96 -50.57
CA ILE A 280 59.18 -7.29 -49.74
C ILE A 280 60.48 -7.10 -50.52
N LEU A 281 61.58 -6.85 -49.81
CA LEU A 281 62.92 -6.74 -50.37
C LEU A 281 63.79 -7.88 -49.84
N LYS A 282 64.44 -8.63 -50.74
CA LYS A 282 65.29 -9.77 -50.36
C LYS A 282 66.39 -9.35 -49.35
N LYS A 283 67.03 -8.20 -49.56
CA LYS A 283 68.04 -7.66 -48.63
C LYS A 283 67.51 -7.52 -47.19
N ASP A 284 66.27 -7.10 -47.03
CA ASP A 284 65.70 -6.81 -45.72
C ASP A 284 65.29 -8.10 -45.01
N ILE A 285 64.77 -9.09 -45.77
CA ILE A 285 64.54 -10.46 -45.27
C ILE A 285 65.88 -11.11 -44.88
N ASP A 286 66.90 -11.05 -45.73
CA ASP A 286 68.23 -11.62 -45.48
C ASP A 286 68.89 -10.98 -44.24
N ALA A 287 68.82 -9.65 -44.10
CA ALA A 287 69.36 -8.94 -42.94
C ALA A 287 68.64 -9.32 -41.62
N ARG A 288 67.31 -9.44 -41.65
CA ARG A 288 66.54 -9.93 -40.49
C ARG A 288 66.85 -11.38 -40.15
N THR A 289 67.05 -12.21 -41.17
CA THR A 289 67.43 -13.63 -41.02
C THR A 289 68.79 -13.77 -40.36
N SER A 290 69.79 -12.96 -40.77
CA SER A 290 71.13 -12.97 -40.16
C SER A 290 71.08 -12.70 -38.66
N VAL A 291 70.27 -11.74 -38.20
CA VAL A 291 70.14 -11.44 -36.75
C VAL A 291 69.57 -12.64 -35.98
N SER A 292 68.62 -13.37 -36.55
CA SER A 292 68.09 -14.60 -35.96
C SER A 292 69.14 -15.72 -35.93
N VAL A 293 69.86 -15.93 -37.03
CA VAL A 293 70.97 -16.91 -37.13
C VAL A 293 72.07 -16.59 -36.12
N ASP A 294 72.54 -15.34 -36.03
CA ASP A 294 73.59 -14.89 -35.09
C ASP A 294 73.18 -15.08 -33.62
N ASN A 295 71.88 -15.07 -33.30
CA ASN A 295 71.37 -15.41 -31.97
C ASN A 295 71.40 -16.93 -31.71
N ILE A 296 71.00 -17.75 -32.69
CA ILE A 296 71.06 -19.22 -32.62
C ILE A 296 72.51 -19.70 -32.48
N ILE A 297 73.43 -19.19 -33.31
CA ILE A 297 74.85 -19.56 -33.25
C ILE A 297 75.49 -19.14 -31.91
N ARG A 298 75.02 -18.04 -31.30
CA ARG A 298 75.44 -17.67 -29.95
C ARG A 298 75.02 -18.70 -28.91
N GLU A 299 73.81 -19.25 -29.01
CA GLU A 299 73.30 -20.24 -28.05
C GLU A 299 73.92 -21.63 -28.24
N ILE A 300 74.20 -22.04 -29.49
CA ILE A 300 75.03 -23.21 -29.77
C ILE A 300 76.44 -23.01 -29.17
N ALA A 301 77.03 -21.83 -29.35
CA ALA A 301 78.36 -21.50 -28.80
C ALA A 301 78.38 -21.31 -27.27
N ASN A 302 77.23 -21.05 -26.63
CA ASN A 302 77.08 -21.14 -25.17
C ASN A 302 77.06 -22.61 -24.75
N SER A 303 76.23 -23.42 -25.42
CA SER A 303 76.07 -24.85 -25.14
C SER A 303 77.39 -25.63 -25.24
N VAL A 304 78.28 -25.28 -26.18
CA VAL A 304 79.64 -25.85 -26.26
C VAL A 304 80.49 -25.51 -25.03
N LYS A 305 80.42 -24.27 -24.52
CA LYS A 305 81.13 -23.86 -23.29
C LYS A 305 80.54 -24.52 -22.04
N GLU A 306 79.22 -24.67 -21.97
CA GLU A 306 78.52 -25.33 -20.86
C GLU A 306 78.87 -26.82 -20.70
N ASN A 307 79.51 -27.41 -21.71
CA ASN A 307 80.02 -28.80 -21.69
C ASN A 307 81.54 -28.86 -21.50
N ASP A 308 82.20 -27.73 -21.21
CA ASP A 308 83.66 -27.58 -21.07
C ASP A 308 84.49 -28.00 -22.31
N ILE A 309 83.90 -27.90 -23.51
CA ILE A 309 84.52 -28.32 -24.79
C ILE A 309 85.27 -27.16 -25.46
N SER A 310 86.51 -27.37 -25.92
CA SER A 310 87.25 -26.36 -26.67
C SER A 310 86.73 -26.21 -28.10
N GLY A 311 86.90 -25.03 -28.70
CA GLY A 311 86.61 -24.82 -30.12
C GLY A 311 87.47 -25.67 -31.05
N GLU A 312 88.63 -26.15 -30.58
CA GLU A 312 89.57 -27.02 -31.30
C GLU A 312 89.22 -28.51 -31.18
N ASP A 313 88.40 -28.89 -30.19
CA ASP A 313 87.92 -30.26 -30.00
C ASP A 313 86.77 -30.61 -30.96
N ILE A 314 86.10 -29.60 -31.52
CA ILE A 314 85.09 -29.77 -32.56
C ILE A 314 85.78 -30.26 -33.85
N LYS A 315 85.37 -31.41 -34.37
CA LYS A 315 85.90 -32.02 -35.61
C LYS A 315 84.93 -31.94 -36.79
N GLY A 316 83.63 -31.78 -36.52
CA GLY A 316 82.62 -31.63 -37.57
C GLY A 316 81.29 -31.03 -37.08
N ILE A 317 80.53 -30.52 -38.04
CA ILE A 317 79.15 -30.05 -37.86
C ILE A 317 78.25 -30.76 -38.88
N VAL A 318 77.19 -31.40 -38.40
CA VAL A 318 76.16 -32.06 -39.22
C VAL A 318 74.89 -31.22 -39.20
N PHE A 319 74.42 -30.83 -40.38
CA PHE A 319 73.17 -30.15 -40.63
C PHE A 319 72.15 -31.14 -41.20
N ILE A 320 70.95 -31.20 -40.61
CA ILE A 320 69.88 -32.12 -40.99
C ILE A 320 68.58 -31.31 -41.19
N GLY A 321 68.05 -31.30 -42.41
CA GLY A 321 66.80 -30.61 -42.75
C GLY A 321 66.98 -29.40 -43.67
N ASP A 322 65.94 -29.11 -44.46
CA ASP A 322 66.03 -28.25 -45.64
C ASP A 322 66.29 -26.76 -45.32
N THR A 323 66.06 -26.34 -44.08
CA THR A 323 66.39 -25.01 -43.53
C THR A 323 67.86 -24.63 -43.71
N PHE A 324 68.76 -25.62 -43.72
CA PHE A 324 70.21 -25.39 -43.88
C PHE A 324 70.67 -25.22 -45.34
N THR A 325 69.74 -25.21 -46.30
CA THR A 325 70.03 -24.77 -47.69
C THR A 325 70.40 -23.27 -47.78
N ASN A 326 70.13 -22.49 -46.72
CA ASN A 326 70.54 -21.09 -46.60
C ASN A 326 71.98 -20.98 -46.04
N THR A 327 72.91 -20.42 -46.83
CA THR A 327 74.34 -20.33 -46.46
C THR A 327 74.61 -19.50 -45.21
N GLN A 328 73.70 -18.65 -44.76
CA GLN A 328 73.88 -17.81 -43.57
C GLN A 328 74.22 -18.62 -42.32
N PHE A 329 73.61 -19.79 -42.12
CA PHE A 329 73.96 -20.70 -41.01
C PHE A 329 75.41 -21.19 -41.11
N THR A 330 75.79 -21.68 -42.28
CA THR A 330 77.14 -22.20 -42.58
C THR A 330 78.19 -21.11 -42.44
N GLU A 331 77.92 -19.90 -42.93
CA GLU A 331 78.83 -18.75 -42.83
C GLU A 331 78.99 -18.28 -41.38
N ALA A 332 77.90 -18.19 -40.61
CA ALA A 332 77.97 -17.81 -39.19
C ALA A 332 78.75 -18.83 -38.35
N LEU A 333 78.61 -20.13 -38.65
CA LEU A 333 79.39 -21.19 -38.00
C LEU A 333 80.86 -21.22 -38.46
N LYS A 334 81.16 -21.00 -39.74
CA LYS A 334 82.53 -20.88 -40.27
C LYS A 334 83.30 -19.68 -39.69
N ARG A 335 82.60 -18.61 -39.27
CA ARG A 335 83.19 -17.50 -38.51
C ARG A 335 83.52 -17.86 -37.05
N ARG A 336 83.02 -18.99 -36.54
CA ARG A 336 83.10 -19.39 -35.13
C ARG A 336 83.94 -20.65 -34.86
N TYR A 337 83.90 -21.62 -35.78
CA TYR A 337 84.65 -22.87 -35.73
C TYR A 337 85.46 -23.00 -37.02
N ILE A 338 86.78 -23.22 -36.92
CA ILE A 338 87.67 -23.30 -38.07
C ILE A 338 87.85 -24.78 -38.42
N LEU A 339 87.02 -25.26 -39.35
CA LEU A 339 86.99 -26.65 -39.81
C LEU A 339 87.30 -26.72 -41.31
N PRO A 340 87.86 -27.83 -41.83
CA PRO A 340 87.94 -28.07 -43.27
C PRO A 340 86.54 -28.15 -43.89
N GLU A 341 86.42 -27.93 -45.20
CA GLU A 341 85.13 -28.01 -45.91
C GLU A 341 84.45 -29.38 -45.76
N SER A 342 85.22 -30.47 -45.64
CA SER A 342 84.70 -31.82 -45.35
C SER A 342 84.05 -31.95 -43.96
N GLY A 343 84.42 -31.10 -43.01
CA GLY A 343 83.85 -31.06 -41.67
C GLY A 343 82.44 -30.46 -41.60
N TYR A 344 81.93 -29.89 -42.69
CA TYR A 344 80.55 -29.41 -42.80
C TYR A 344 79.71 -30.39 -43.61
N VAL A 345 78.94 -31.22 -42.90
CA VAL A 345 78.13 -32.29 -43.47
C VAL A 345 76.68 -31.85 -43.54
N PHE A 346 76.11 -31.85 -44.74
CA PHE A 346 74.71 -31.54 -44.98
C PHE A 346 73.93 -32.79 -45.38
N TYR A 347 72.69 -32.84 -44.89
CA TYR A 347 71.64 -33.79 -45.24
C TYR A 347 70.30 -33.05 -45.37
N ASN A 348 69.63 -33.23 -46.50
CA ASN A 348 68.29 -32.68 -46.74
C ASN A 348 67.24 -33.66 -46.20
N THR A 349 65.96 -33.27 -46.19
CA THR A 349 64.91 -34.19 -45.69
C THR A 349 64.72 -35.42 -46.60
N GLU A 350 65.14 -35.34 -47.87
CA GLU A 350 65.22 -36.48 -48.80
C GLU A 350 66.26 -37.55 -48.38
N ASP A 351 67.25 -37.20 -47.55
CA ASP A 351 68.28 -38.13 -47.07
C ASP A 351 67.81 -38.99 -45.87
N LEU A 352 66.76 -38.57 -45.15
CA LEU A 352 66.33 -39.25 -43.90
C LEU A 352 66.04 -40.75 -44.06
N PRO A 353 65.38 -41.23 -45.15
CA PRO A 353 65.24 -42.66 -45.43
C PRO A 353 66.57 -43.44 -45.48
N ASN A 354 67.63 -42.82 -45.99
CA ASN A 354 68.95 -43.43 -46.09
C ASN A 354 69.70 -43.35 -44.75
N ILE A 355 69.52 -42.25 -44.02
CA ILE A 355 70.11 -42.08 -42.68
C ILE A 355 69.51 -43.08 -41.69
N VAL A 356 68.18 -43.23 -41.64
CA VAL A 356 67.54 -44.18 -40.71
C VAL A 356 67.82 -45.65 -41.07
N SER A 357 68.22 -45.92 -42.32
CA SER A 357 68.63 -47.27 -42.76
C SER A 357 69.88 -47.81 -42.05
N VAL A 358 70.72 -46.92 -41.50
CA VAL A 358 71.95 -47.23 -40.74
C VAL A 358 71.71 -48.25 -39.63
N TYR A 359 70.52 -48.24 -39.02
CA TYR A 359 70.10 -49.24 -38.05
C TYR A 359 70.33 -50.69 -38.49
N THR A 360 70.22 -50.99 -39.78
CA THR A 360 70.40 -52.36 -40.31
C THR A 360 71.85 -52.80 -40.46
N VAL A 361 72.81 -51.90 -40.23
CA VAL A 361 74.26 -52.13 -40.35
C VAL A 361 75.05 -51.64 -39.12
N MET A 362 74.35 -51.21 -38.07
CA MET A 362 74.90 -50.66 -36.83
C MET A 362 74.66 -51.63 -35.67
N ASP A 363 75.62 -51.76 -34.75
CA ASP A 363 75.40 -52.49 -33.50
C ASP A 363 74.39 -51.72 -32.65
N CYS A 364 73.19 -52.30 -32.48
CA CYS A 364 72.11 -51.70 -31.71
C CYS A 364 72.24 -51.97 -30.20
N THR A 365 73.11 -52.88 -29.76
CA THR A 365 73.24 -53.24 -28.34
C THR A 365 73.69 -52.06 -27.47
N GLN A 366 74.40 -51.08 -28.07
CA GLN A 366 74.77 -49.81 -27.43
C GLN A 366 73.55 -49.01 -26.90
N PHE A 367 72.36 -49.17 -27.51
CA PHE A 367 71.15 -48.46 -27.10
C PHE A 367 70.32 -49.22 -26.06
N SER A 368 70.70 -50.43 -25.67
CA SER A 368 69.90 -51.33 -24.82
C SER A 368 69.54 -50.78 -23.42
N VAL A 369 70.28 -49.78 -22.92
CA VAL A 369 69.91 -48.99 -21.73
C VAL A 369 68.94 -47.88 -22.09
N ALA A 370 69.25 -47.08 -23.12
CA ALA A 370 68.40 -45.97 -23.59
C ALA A 370 67.00 -46.44 -24.03
N ALA A 371 66.87 -47.63 -24.62
CA ALA A 371 65.59 -48.25 -24.98
C ALA A 371 64.73 -48.59 -23.74
N LYS A 372 65.36 -49.10 -22.66
CA LYS A 372 64.67 -49.37 -21.39
C LYS A 372 64.25 -48.07 -20.71
N ASP A 373 65.11 -47.06 -20.71
CA ASP A 373 64.78 -45.73 -20.19
C ASP A 373 63.67 -45.05 -20.98
N MET A 374 63.66 -45.18 -22.31
CA MET A 374 62.59 -44.66 -23.19
C MET A 374 61.27 -45.38 -22.91
N SER A 375 61.29 -46.71 -22.75
CA SER A 375 60.14 -47.51 -22.31
C SER A 375 59.59 -47.03 -20.96
N ALA A 376 60.45 -46.95 -19.95
CA ALA A 376 60.07 -46.56 -18.59
C ALA A 376 59.55 -45.12 -18.51
N LYS A 377 60.15 -44.17 -19.25
CA LYS A 377 59.68 -42.78 -19.36
C LYS A 377 58.29 -42.70 -19.96
N GLY A 378 58.04 -43.39 -21.08
CA GLY A 378 56.73 -43.37 -21.72
C GLY A 378 55.64 -44.07 -20.89
N ASP A 379 55.98 -45.16 -20.20
CA ASP A 379 55.05 -45.83 -19.28
C ASP A 379 54.74 -44.97 -18.04
N ALA A 380 55.69 -44.14 -17.59
CA ALA A 380 55.49 -43.16 -16.52
C ALA A 380 54.69 -41.93 -16.98
N GLU A 381 54.96 -41.42 -18.19
CA GLU A 381 54.23 -40.29 -18.79
C GLU A 381 52.76 -40.65 -19.06
N LEU A 382 52.48 -41.86 -19.57
CA LEU A 382 51.11 -42.38 -19.74
C LEU A 382 50.36 -42.46 -18.39
N LYS A 383 51.01 -42.98 -17.34
CA LYS A 383 50.42 -43.02 -15.98
C LYS A 383 50.18 -41.62 -15.43
N SER A 384 51.11 -40.69 -15.63
CA SER A 384 50.98 -39.28 -15.22
C SER A 384 49.76 -38.64 -15.90
N THR A 385 49.63 -38.83 -17.21
CA THR A 385 48.50 -38.31 -18.01
C THR A 385 47.16 -38.90 -17.56
N GLN A 386 47.11 -40.21 -17.27
CA GLN A 386 45.91 -40.88 -16.73
C GLN A 386 45.53 -40.33 -15.34
N MET A 387 46.51 -40.14 -14.44
CA MET A 387 46.25 -39.58 -13.10
C MET A 387 45.78 -38.12 -13.16
N ALA A 388 46.44 -37.28 -13.98
CA ALA A 388 46.06 -35.88 -14.17
C ALA A 388 44.64 -35.75 -14.77
N LYS A 389 44.28 -36.61 -15.73
CA LYS A 389 42.93 -36.70 -16.28
C LYS A 389 41.91 -37.09 -15.21
N GLU A 390 42.20 -38.10 -14.39
CA GLU A 390 41.29 -38.55 -13.33
C GLU A 390 41.15 -37.53 -12.19
N GLU A 391 42.17 -36.71 -11.95
CA GLU A 391 42.08 -35.53 -11.07
C GLU A 391 41.23 -34.42 -11.68
N ALA A 392 41.44 -34.08 -12.96
CA ALA A 392 40.63 -33.11 -13.68
C ALA A 392 39.14 -33.52 -13.72
N ARG A 393 38.84 -34.80 -13.97
CA ARG A 393 37.47 -35.36 -13.97
C ARG A 393 36.81 -35.26 -12.60
N ARG A 394 37.53 -35.63 -11.52
CA ARG A 394 37.04 -35.47 -10.14
C ARG A 394 36.83 -34.00 -9.76
N LYS A 395 37.68 -33.09 -10.24
CA LYS A 395 37.55 -31.64 -10.02
C LYS A 395 36.34 -31.07 -10.76
N GLU A 396 36.13 -31.42 -12.02
CA GLU A 396 34.97 -30.98 -12.80
C GLU A 396 33.65 -31.53 -12.19
N GLU A 397 33.63 -32.79 -11.77
CA GLU A 397 32.46 -33.36 -11.08
C GLU A 397 32.21 -32.67 -9.72
N ALA A 398 33.26 -32.39 -8.94
CA ALA A 398 33.14 -31.66 -7.69
C ALA A 398 32.65 -30.21 -7.90
N GLU A 399 33.12 -29.52 -8.94
CA GLU A 399 32.64 -28.18 -9.32
C GLU A 399 31.18 -28.21 -9.80
N ARG A 400 30.80 -29.23 -10.58
CA ARG A 400 29.41 -29.43 -11.02
C ARG A 400 28.48 -29.72 -9.85
N GLN A 401 28.89 -30.59 -8.91
CA GLN A 401 28.14 -30.85 -7.67
C GLN A 401 28.11 -29.63 -6.74
N ALA A 402 29.18 -28.84 -6.66
CA ALA A 402 29.21 -27.61 -5.86
C ALA A 402 28.23 -26.57 -6.43
N LYS A 403 28.24 -26.37 -7.75
CA LYS A 403 27.30 -25.50 -8.45
C LYS A 403 25.85 -25.97 -8.29
N GLU A 404 25.57 -27.27 -8.44
CA GLU A 404 24.22 -27.82 -8.23
C GLU A 404 23.74 -27.61 -6.78
N ARG A 405 24.64 -27.69 -5.79
CA ARG A 405 24.32 -27.37 -4.38
C ARG A 405 24.09 -25.87 -4.17
N GLU A 406 24.89 -25.00 -4.80
CA GLU A 406 24.72 -23.54 -4.75
C GLU A 406 23.39 -23.11 -5.41
N GLU A 407 23.06 -23.66 -6.57
CA GLU A 407 21.78 -23.44 -7.25
C GLU A 407 20.59 -23.90 -6.40
N LYS A 408 20.70 -25.05 -5.71
CA LYS A 408 19.67 -25.52 -4.77
C LYS A 408 19.52 -24.61 -3.55
N VAL A 409 20.64 -24.18 -2.93
CA VAL A 409 20.62 -23.25 -1.78
C VAL A 409 20.09 -21.88 -2.18
N LEU A 410 20.41 -21.39 -3.39
CA LEU A 410 19.87 -20.14 -3.93
C LEU A 410 18.35 -20.26 -4.19
N ALA A 411 17.90 -21.35 -4.83
CA ALA A 411 16.48 -21.61 -5.06
C ALA A 411 15.68 -21.77 -3.76
N GLU A 412 16.24 -22.44 -2.75
CA GLU A 412 15.64 -22.55 -1.41
C GLU A 412 15.56 -21.19 -0.72
N ARG A 413 16.62 -20.37 -0.81
CA ARG A 413 16.62 -19.00 -0.28
C ARG A 413 15.61 -18.09 -0.99
N GLU A 414 15.51 -18.15 -2.31
CA GLU A 414 14.49 -17.42 -3.07
C GLU A 414 13.07 -17.86 -2.68
N ARG A 415 12.83 -19.18 -2.63
CA ARG A 415 11.55 -19.77 -2.21
C ARG A 415 11.16 -19.30 -0.81
N LYS A 416 12.11 -19.26 0.13
CA LYS A 416 11.89 -18.70 1.48
C LYS A 416 11.57 -17.21 1.46
N MET A 417 12.32 -16.38 0.72
CA MET A 417 12.02 -14.94 0.62
C MET A 417 10.66 -14.68 -0.05
N ARG A 418 10.23 -15.49 -1.02
CA ARG A 418 8.90 -15.41 -1.64
C ARG A 418 7.79 -15.74 -0.64
N TYR A 419 7.97 -16.79 0.18
CA TYR A 419 7.07 -17.10 1.29
C TYR A 419 7.00 -15.96 2.32
N GLU A 420 8.15 -15.45 2.79
CA GLU A 420 8.21 -14.36 3.78
C GLU A 420 7.54 -13.09 3.25
N ASN A 421 7.76 -12.71 1.98
CA ASN A 421 7.09 -11.57 1.37
C ASN A 421 5.57 -11.79 1.23
N ALA A 422 5.12 -12.96 0.77
CA ALA A 422 3.71 -13.28 0.63
C ALA A 422 2.97 -13.26 1.99
N MET A 423 3.60 -13.75 3.06
CA MET A 423 3.05 -13.69 4.41
C MET A 423 2.91 -12.25 4.94
N ASN A 424 3.89 -11.38 4.64
CA ASN A 424 3.81 -9.95 4.99
C ASN A 424 2.70 -9.23 4.21
N GLU A 425 2.57 -9.47 2.90
CA GLU A 425 1.49 -8.88 2.08
C GLU A 425 0.11 -9.39 2.47
N ALA A 426 -0.02 -10.65 2.91
CA ALA A 426 -1.27 -11.17 3.49
C ALA A 426 -1.67 -10.43 4.77
N ASP A 427 -0.73 -10.18 5.69
CA ASP A 427 -0.98 -9.38 6.90
C ASP A 427 -1.33 -7.93 6.56
N ASP A 428 -0.70 -7.37 5.54
CA ASP A 428 -0.97 -6.01 5.09
C ASP A 428 -2.29 -5.88 4.34
N ALA A 429 -2.75 -6.92 3.64
CA ALA A 429 -4.09 -7.01 3.06
C ALA A 429 -5.18 -7.14 4.15
N TYR A 430 -4.94 -7.93 5.20
CA TYR A 430 -5.82 -8.02 6.37
C TYR A 430 -6.02 -6.64 7.03
N LYS A 431 -4.94 -5.87 7.25
CA LYS A 431 -4.98 -4.49 7.78
C LYS A 431 -5.77 -3.51 6.89
N LYS A 432 -5.94 -3.82 5.60
CA LYS A 432 -6.66 -3.00 4.60
C LYS A 432 -8.12 -3.46 4.41
N GLU A 433 -8.56 -4.49 5.13
CA GLU A 433 -9.85 -5.19 4.95
C GLU A 433 -10.04 -5.80 3.53
N ASP A 434 -8.93 -6.02 2.79
CA ASP A 434 -8.94 -6.72 1.49
C ASP A 434 -8.71 -8.22 1.68
N TYR A 435 -9.77 -8.90 2.09
CA TYR A 435 -9.73 -10.34 2.36
C TYR A 435 -9.53 -11.19 1.09
N VAL A 436 -9.76 -10.64 -0.11
CA VAL A 436 -9.50 -11.35 -1.38
C VAL A 436 -8.00 -11.35 -1.66
N ALA A 437 -7.33 -10.20 -1.55
CA ALA A 437 -5.87 -10.14 -1.63
C ALA A 437 -5.21 -10.96 -0.52
N MET A 438 -5.76 -10.95 0.71
CA MET A 438 -5.26 -11.78 1.82
C MET A 438 -5.28 -13.28 1.48
N ARG A 439 -6.37 -13.79 0.87
CA ARG A 439 -6.45 -15.18 0.37
C ARG A 439 -5.37 -15.44 -0.67
N ASP A 440 -5.24 -14.58 -1.67
CA ASP A 440 -4.35 -14.82 -2.81
C ASP A 440 -2.86 -14.77 -2.42
N TRP A 441 -2.50 -13.90 -1.47
CA TRP A 441 -1.17 -13.92 -0.86
C TRP A 441 -0.93 -15.13 0.04
N ALA A 442 -1.93 -15.59 0.80
CA ALA A 442 -1.82 -16.85 1.56
C ALA A 442 -1.68 -18.08 0.63
N ASP A 443 -2.34 -18.08 -0.54
CA ASP A 443 -2.18 -19.12 -1.55
C ASP A 443 -0.80 -19.09 -2.23
N GLU A 444 -0.22 -17.92 -2.51
CA GLU A 444 1.17 -17.83 -2.98
C GLU A 444 2.17 -18.21 -1.87
N ALA A 445 1.88 -17.90 -0.60
CA ALA A 445 2.67 -18.37 0.53
C ALA A 445 2.65 -19.91 0.61
N LEU A 446 1.48 -20.55 0.56
CA LEU A 446 1.34 -22.02 0.54
C LEU A 446 1.98 -22.66 -0.70
N LYS A 447 1.89 -22.03 -1.87
CA LYS A 447 2.61 -22.46 -3.09
C LYS A 447 4.13 -22.47 -2.91
N ASN A 448 4.67 -21.59 -2.05
CA ASN A 448 6.08 -21.61 -1.67
C ASN A 448 6.35 -22.49 -0.43
N ASN A 449 5.40 -22.70 0.49
CA ASN A 449 5.51 -23.64 1.62
C ASN A 449 4.23 -24.48 1.84
N PRO A 450 4.05 -25.63 1.15
CA PRO A 450 2.76 -26.34 1.12
C PRO A 450 2.33 -27.06 2.42
N GLY A 451 3.13 -27.00 3.49
CA GLY A 451 2.85 -27.60 4.79
C GLY A 451 2.76 -26.57 5.92
N ASP A 452 2.60 -25.29 5.59
CA ASP A 452 2.63 -24.18 6.55
C ASP A 452 1.30 -24.01 7.29
N ALA A 453 1.35 -24.05 8.62
CA ALA A 453 0.15 -23.89 9.45
C ALA A 453 -0.38 -22.45 9.38
N ASP A 454 0.49 -21.46 9.61
CA ASP A 454 0.15 -20.04 9.67
C ASP A 454 -0.45 -19.54 8.35
N ALA A 455 0.12 -19.93 7.19
CA ALA A 455 -0.45 -19.58 5.89
C ALA A 455 -1.78 -20.29 5.60
N THR A 456 -1.97 -21.51 6.12
CA THR A 456 -3.27 -22.22 6.04
C THR A 456 -4.33 -21.53 6.88
N GLU A 457 -4.03 -21.18 8.13
CA GLU A 457 -4.94 -20.45 9.02
C GLU A 457 -5.32 -19.08 8.44
N LYS A 458 -4.35 -18.31 7.92
CA LYS A 458 -4.62 -17.04 7.24
C LYS A 458 -5.53 -17.22 6.03
N LYS A 459 -5.39 -18.29 5.25
CA LYS A 459 -6.27 -18.59 4.11
C LYS A 459 -7.69 -18.94 4.56
N GLU A 460 -7.85 -19.76 5.59
CA GLU A 460 -9.18 -20.11 6.14
C GLU A 460 -9.86 -18.89 6.79
N GLU A 461 -9.11 -18.05 7.49
CA GLU A 461 -9.62 -16.78 8.04
C GLU A 461 -10.03 -15.80 6.93
N ALA A 462 -9.22 -15.65 5.87
CA ALA A 462 -9.58 -14.85 4.71
C ALA A 462 -10.90 -15.32 4.07
N LEU A 463 -11.06 -16.63 3.86
CA LEU A 463 -12.30 -17.22 3.34
C LEU A 463 -13.51 -16.98 4.27
N ARG A 464 -13.32 -17.10 5.59
CA ARG A 464 -14.35 -16.79 6.60
C ARG A 464 -14.79 -15.32 6.53
N LEU A 465 -13.83 -14.40 6.39
CA LEU A 465 -14.06 -12.96 6.35
C LEU A 465 -14.70 -12.50 5.03
N ILE A 466 -14.31 -13.09 3.89
CA ILE A 466 -15.01 -12.92 2.60
C ILE A 466 -16.48 -13.34 2.74
N ALA A 467 -16.74 -14.53 3.30
CA ALA A 467 -18.09 -15.04 3.47
C ALA A 467 -18.94 -14.15 4.41
N GLU A 468 -18.36 -13.63 5.50
CA GLU A 468 -19.05 -12.67 6.36
C GLU A 468 -19.31 -11.33 5.65
N GLN A 469 -18.35 -10.80 4.90
CA GLN A 469 -18.49 -9.56 4.14
C GLN A 469 -19.59 -9.69 3.07
N GLU A 470 -19.63 -10.81 2.33
CA GLU A 470 -20.73 -11.13 1.41
C GLU A 470 -22.09 -11.18 2.14
N MET A 471 -22.17 -11.82 3.31
CA MET A 471 -23.42 -11.92 4.06
C MET A 471 -23.89 -10.56 4.58
N ARG A 472 -22.97 -9.71 5.07
CA ARG A 472 -23.27 -8.31 5.45
C ARG A 472 -23.74 -7.49 4.24
N GLN A 473 -23.13 -7.68 3.05
CA GLN A 473 -23.58 -7.02 1.81
C GLN A 473 -24.97 -7.49 1.36
N LYS A 474 -25.27 -8.80 1.43
CA LYS A 474 -26.60 -9.37 1.11
C LYS A 474 -27.66 -8.83 2.07
N GLN A 475 -27.38 -8.82 3.38
CA GLN A 475 -28.26 -8.22 4.39
C GLN A 475 -28.51 -6.72 4.15
N TYR A 476 -27.46 -5.96 3.82
CA TYR A 476 -27.58 -4.56 3.42
C TYR A 476 -28.49 -4.39 2.18
N ALA A 477 -28.27 -5.19 1.14
CA ALA A 477 -29.03 -5.11 -0.11
C ALA A 477 -30.52 -5.40 0.09
N ASP A 478 -30.87 -6.39 0.92
CA ASP A 478 -32.25 -6.68 1.28
C ASP A 478 -32.87 -5.59 2.17
N ALA A 479 -32.13 -5.11 3.17
CA ALA A 479 -32.61 -4.06 4.09
C ALA A 479 -32.85 -2.73 3.36
N ILE A 480 -31.94 -2.31 2.46
CA ILE A 480 -32.11 -1.07 1.70
C ILE A 480 -33.25 -1.16 0.68
N LYS A 481 -33.42 -2.33 0.04
CA LYS A 481 -34.55 -2.61 -0.88
C LYS A 481 -35.90 -2.55 -0.14
N LYS A 482 -35.98 -3.13 1.07
CA LYS A 482 -37.16 -3.04 1.94
C LYS A 482 -37.42 -1.60 2.40
N ALA A 483 -36.38 -0.88 2.82
CA ALA A 483 -36.49 0.52 3.23
C ALA A 483 -37.01 1.42 2.10
N GLN A 484 -36.53 1.21 0.87
CA GLN A 484 -37.01 1.91 -0.33
C GLN A 484 -38.46 1.56 -0.68
N ALA A 485 -38.89 0.30 -0.50
CA ALA A 485 -40.29 -0.10 -0.72
C ALA A 485 -41.21 0.56 0.32
N SER A 486 -40.92 0.42 1.61
CA SER A 486 -41.70 1.04 2.69
C SER A 486 -41.76 2.56 2.57
N LEU A 487 -40.71 3.23 2.09
CA LEU A 487 -40.73 4.68 1.85
C LEU A 487 -41.67 5.06 0.68
N LYS A 488 -41.75 4.26 -0.38
CA LYS A 488 -42.69 4.48 -1.50
C LYS A 488 -44.14 4.20 -1.11
N GLU A 489 -44.35 3.27 -0.19
CA GLU A 489 -45.67 2.86 0.32
C GLU A 489 -46.19 3.74 1.48
N GLY A 490 -45.44 4.77 1.89
CA GLY A 490 -45.80 5.63 3.03
C GLY A 490 -45.68 4.98 4.41
N ARG A 491 -45.09 3.78 4.50
CA ARG A 491 -44.88 3.03 5.76
C ARG A 491 -43.64 3.55 6.49
N TRP A 492 -43.73 4.78 7.01
CA TRP A 492 -42.58 5.53 7.53
C TRP A 492 -41.83 4.82 8.67
N GLN A 493 -42.54 4.13 9.56
CA GLN A 493 -41.91 3.37 10.67
C GLN A 493 -41.12 2.16 10.17
N ASP A 494 -41.65 1.43 9.18
CA ASP A 494 -40.94 0.33 8.53
C ASP A 494 -39.72 0.85 7.75
N ALA A 495 -39.89 1.94 7.00
CA ALA A 495 -38.81 2.59 6.26
C ALA A 495 -37.67 3.02 7.18
N LEU A 496 -38.00 3.56 8.35
CA LEU A 496 -37.06 3.88 9.41
C LEU A 496 -36.33 2.62 9.90
N SER A 497 -37.06 1.61 10.39
CA SER A 497 -36.44 0.38 10.95
C SER A 497 -35.55 -0.35 9.94
N GLN A 498 -35.99 -0.47 8.68
CA GLN A 498 -35.23 -1.10 7.61
C GLN A 498 -34.01 -0.25 7.20
N SER A 499 -34.10 1.08 7.23
CA SER A 499 -32.93 1.95 7.01
C SER A 499 -31.89 1.84 8.14
N GLU A 500 -32.32 1.63 9.39
CA GLU A 500 -31.42 1.43 10.53
C GLU A 500 -30.77 0.04 10.52
N GLN A 501 -31.48 -0.99 10.03
CA GLN A 501 -30.89 -2.30 9.72
C GLN A 501 -29.84 -2.19 8.59
N ALA A 502 -30.14 -1.43 7.51
CA ALA A 502 -29.17 -1.18 6.45
C ALA A 502 -27.93 -0.40 6.94
N LEU A 503 -28.09 0.55 7.87
CA LEU A 503 -26.97 1.27 8.50
C LEU A 503 -26.18 0.41 9.50
N ALA A 504 -26.79 -0.59 10.12
CA ALA A 504 -26.06 -1.55 10.95
C ALA A 504 -25.12 -2.44 10.09
N CYS A 505 -25.57 -2.85 8.91
CA CYS A 505 -24.76 -3.59 7.93
C CYS A 505 -23.73 -2.70 7.21
N MET A 506 -24.08 -1.45 6.87
CA MET A 506 -23.22 -0.51 6.14
C MET A 506 -23.41 0.93 6.65
N LYS A 507 -22.62 1.31 7.66
CA LYS A 507 -22.70 2.59 8.39
C LYS A 507 -22.65 3.84 7.50
N ASP A 508 -21.97 3.77 6.36
CA ASP A 508 -21.75 4.92 5.47
C ASP A 508 -22.58 4.93 4.18
N SER A 509 -23.59 4.06 4.08
CA SER A 509 -24.60 4.12 3.02
C SER A 509 -25.34 5.46 3.02
N ALA A 510 -24.99 6.34 2.08
CA ALA A 510 -25.65 7.65 1.90
C ALA A 510 -27.16 7.50 1.62
N GLU A 511 -27.55 6.47 0.88
CA GLU A 511 -28.96 6.17 0.59
C GLU A 511 -29.73 5.73 1.85
N ALA A 512 -29.10 4.94 2.73
CA ALA A 512 -29.72 4.55 3.99
C ALA A 512 -29.87 5.76 4.94
N LYS A 513 -28.84 6.61 5.04
CA LYS A 513 -28.92 7.89 5.78
C LYS A 513 -30.03 8.80 5.23
N ARG A 514 -30.20 8.86 3.90
CA ARG A 514 -31.27 9.63 3.23
C ARG A 514 -32.66 9.11 3.59
N ILE A 515 -32.89 7.80 3.49
CA ILE A 515 -34.19 7.18 3.80
C ILE A 515 -34.52 7.35 5.29
N GLN A 516 -33.55 7.12 6.19
CA GLN A 516 -33.71 7.32 7.64
C GLN A 516 -34.12 8.76 7.97
N THR A 517 -33.51 9.75 7.30
CA THR A 517 -33.78 11.18 7.52
C THR A 517 -35.20 11.56 7.07
N GLU A 518 -35.60 11.13 5.87
CA GLU A 518 -36.94 11.44 5.36
C GLU A 518 -38.03 10.70 6.16
N ALA A 519 -37.81 9.44 6.54
CA ALA A 519 -38.73 8.68 7.39
C ALA A 519 -38.93 9.36 8.76
N LYS A 520 -37.86 9.79 9.44
CA LYS A 520 -37.96 10.53 10.73
C LYS A 520 -38.73 11.84 10.58
N LYS A 521 -38.54 12.56 9.47
CA LYS A 521 -39.27 13.79 9.14
C LYS A 521 -40.77 13.53 8.92
N GLN A 522 -41.13 12.50 8.16
CA GLN A 522 -42.54 12.16 7.89
C GLN A 522 -43.27 11.62 9.13
N ILE A 523 -42.61 10.81 9.98
CA ILE A 523 -43.15 10.41 11.29
C ILE A 523 -43.44 11.65 12.16
N THR A 524 -42.48 12.60 12.20
CA THR A 524 -42.62 13.84 12.98
C THR A 524 -43.74 14.76 12.45
N LEU A 525 -44.01 14.74 11.15
CA LEU A 525 -45.12 15.47 10.53
C LEU A 525 -46.46 14.81 10.87
N THR A 526 -46.58 13.50 10.66
CA THR A 526 -47.79 12.70 10.91
C THR A 526 -48.23 12.82 12.37
N GLY A 527 -47.32 12.57 13.33
CA GLY A 527 -47.66 12.65 14.76
C GLY A 527 -48.10 14.04 15.24
N LYS A 528 -47.71 15.12 14.55
CA LYS A 528 -48.23 16.47 14.83
C LYS A 528 -49.65 16.66 14.32
N ILE A 529 -49.98 16.09 13.16
CA ILE A 529 -51.32 16.08 12.59
C ILE A 529 -52.26 15.29 13.51
N ASP A 530 -51.87 14.08 13.92
CA ASP A 530 -52.64 13.22 14.83
C ASP A 530 -52.90 13.89 16.19
N THR A 531 -51.87 14.56 16.75
CA THR A 531 -51.97 15.29 18.02
C THR A 531 -52.94 16.47 17.91
N GLY A 532 -52.88 17.23 16.81
CA GLY A 532 -53.76 18.37 16.58
C GLY A 532 -55.21 17.97 16.31
N LEU A 533 -55.43 16.89 15.55
CA LEU A 533 -56.75 16.28 15.36
C LEU A 533 -57.35 15.83 16.71
N SER A 534 -56.58 15.08 17.49
CA SER A 534 -57.00 14.62 18.84
C SER A 534 -57.37 15.80 19.76
N ARG A 535 -56.64 16.91 19.66
CA ARG A 535 -56.92 18.14 20.42
C ARG A 535 -58.17 18.87 19.92
N ALA A 536 -58.45 18.83 18.62
CA ALA A 536 -59.69 19.36 18.06
C ALA A 536 -60.92 18.53 18.47
N ASP A 537 -60.84 17.20 18.42
CA ASP A 537 -61.92 16.31 18.91
C ASP A 537 -62.20 16.53 20.42
N LEU A 538 -61.15 16.73 21.24
CA LEU A 538 -61.31 17.10 22.66
C LEU A 538 -62.02 18.46 22.84
N LEU A 539 -61.67 19.46 22.01
CA LEU A 539 -62.32 20.77 22.06
C LEU A 539 -63.78 20.72 21.56
N MET A 540 -64.09 19.82 20.60
CA MET A 540 -65.47 19.52 20.21
C MET A 540 -66.27 18.87 21.33
N SER A 541 -65.72 17.89 22.04
CA SER A 541 -66.42 17.25 23.16
C SER A 541 -66.68 18.23 24.31
N GLN A 542 -65.82 19.25 24.46
CA GLN A 542 -66.01 20.38 25.38
C GLN A 542 -66.92 21.50 24.84
N ARG A 543 -67.52 21.33 23.65
CA ARG A 543 -68.35 22.33 22.92
C ARG A 543 -67.64 23.65 22.58
N GLN A 544 -66.31 23.70 22.66
CA GLN A 544 -65.51 24.89 22.36
C GLN A 544 -65.19 24.98 20.86
N TYR A 545 -66.23 24.90 20.02
CA TYR A 545 -66.12 24.73 18.56
C TYR A 545 -65.23 25.77 17.88
N ALA A 546 -65.28 27.04 18.32
CA ALA A 546 -64.41 28.09 17.78
C ALA A 546 -62.90 27.77 17.95
N LYS A 547 -62.50 27.22 19.10
CA LYS A 547 -61.09 26.82 19.35
C LYS A 547 -60.74 25.52 18.63
N ALA A 548 -61.68 24.58 18.53
CA ALA A 548 -61.48 23.36 17.72
C ALA A 548 -61.17 23.75 16.26
N LEU A 549 -61.84 24.77 15.73
CA LEU A 549 -61.63 25.29 14.38
C LEU A 549 -60.26 25.99 14.23
N GLU A 550 -59.74 26.64 15.27
CA GLU A 550 -58.38 27.22 15.27
C GLU A 550 -57.29 26.15 15.26
N GLU A 551 -57.43 25.10 16.08
CA GLU A 551 -56.49 23.96 16.08
C GLU A 551 -56.50 23.22 14.74
N LEU A 552 -57.68 22.95 14.15
CA LEU A 552 -57.77 22.34 12.81
C LEU A 552 -57.14 23.22 11.71
N LYS A 553 -57.31 24.54 11.77
CA LYS A 553 -56.61 25.47 10.87
C LYS A 553 -55.09 25.42 11.04
N ALA A 554 -54.59 25.25 12.27
CA ALA A 554 -53.15 25.08 12.51
C ALA A 554 -52.63 23.74 11.95
N VAL A 555 -53.41 22.65 12.05
CA VAL A 555 -53.08 21.35 11.43
C VAL A 555 -53.10 21.45 9.89
N ALA A 556 -54.07 22.15 9.31
CA ALA A 556 -54.19 22.37 7.86
C ALA A 556 -53.02 23.18 7.25
N VAL A 557 -52.18 23.84 8.06
CA VAL A 557 -50.92 24.45 7.60
C VAL A 557 -49.81 23.40 7.43
N LEU A 558 -49.85 22.31 8.20
CA LEU A 558 -48.87 21.21 8.14
C LEU A 558 -49.15 20.27 6.94
N ASP A 559 -50.41 19.94 6.73
CA ASP A 559 -50.90 19.19 5.56
C ASP A 559 -52.21 19.83 5.09
N LYS A 560 -52.13 20.53 3.95
CA LYS A 560 -53.26 21.25 3.34
C LYS A 560 -54.27 20.34 2.66
N ASP A 561 -53.86 19.11 2.32
CA ASP A 561 -54.68 18.21 1.52
C ASP A 561 -55.28 17.03 2.29
N ASN A 562 -54.92 16.89 3.56
CA ASN A 562 -55.49 15.96 4.52
C ASN A 562 -57.04 15.93 4.49
N ALA A 563 -57.61 14.83 4.02
CA ALA A 563 -59.05 14.68 3.88
C ALA A 563 -59.77 14.75 5.25
N LEU A 564 -59.20 14.12 6.28
CA LEU A 564 -59.78 14.06 7.62
C LEU A 564 -59.80 15.44 8.30
N VAL A 565 -58.75 16.26 8.11
CA VAL A 565 -58.73 17.65 8.61
C VAL A 565 -59.81 18.50 7.89
N LYS A 566 -59.97 18.33 6.57
CA LYS A 566 -61.02 19.04 5.80
C LYS A 566 -62.43 18.64 6.26
N GLU A 567 -62.68 17.35 6.46
CA GLU A 567 -63.93 16.80 6.98
C GLU A 567 -64.24 17.34 8.39
N LYS A 568 -63.29 17.20 9.33
CA LYS A 568 -63.42 17.70 10.71
C LYS A 568 -63.64 19.21 10.76
N THR A 569 -63.02 19.98 9.86
CA THR A 569 -63.21 21.44 9.79
C THR A 569 -64.65 21.79 9.41
N ALA A 570 -65.26 21.04 8.48
CA ALA A 570 -66.66 21.21 8.12
C ALA A 570 -67.62 20.76 9.24
N GLU A 571 -67.32 19.65 9.94
CA GLU A 571 -68.07 19.18 11.11
C GLU A 571 -68.11 20.25 12.22
N VAL A 572 -66.94 20.78 12.61
CA VAL A 572 -66.81 21.83 13.62
C VAL A 572 -67.57 23.10 13.24
N GLN A 573 -67.44 23.56 11.98
CA GLN A 573 -68.11 24.78 11.52
C GLN A 573 -69.63 24.63 11.61
N ARG A 574 -70.18 23.51 11.15
CA ARG A 574 -71.63 23.21 11.22
C ARG A 574 -72.16 23.24 12.67
N LEU A 575 -71.41 22.67 13.62
CA LEU A 575 -71.76 22.67 15.04
C LEU A 575 -71.67 24.06 15.69
N LEU A 576 -70.69 24.88 15.28
CA LEU A 576 -70.58 26.27 15.72
C LEU A 576 -71.80 27.10 15.27
N ASP A 577 -72.19 26.98 14.00
CA ASP A 577 -73.31 27.73 13.42
C ASP A 577 -74.66 27.34 14.06
N GLU A 578 -74.86 26.04 14.31
CA GLU A 578 -76.02 25.48 15.03
C GLU A 578 -76.10 25.98 16.49
N SER A 579 -74.97 26.03 17.18
CA SER A 579 -74.88 26.57 18.55
C SER A 579 -75.21 28.07 18.60
N LEU A 580 -74.64 28.88 17.70
CA LEU A 580 -74.90 30.32 17.62
C LEU A 580 -76.37 30.63 17.29
N ALA A 581 -77.01 29.85 16.43
CA ALA A 581 -78.45 29.96 16.15
C ALA A 581 -79.30 29.64 17.40
N THR A 582 -78.89 28.65 18.18
CA THR A 582 -79.56 28.27 19.44
C THR A 582 -79.45 29.38 20.49
N VAL A 583 -78.24 29.90 20.74
CA VAL A 583 -78.01 31.01 21.69
C VAL A 583 -78.79 32.27 21.29
N LYS A 584 -78.81 32.61 20.00
CA LYS A 584 -79.60 33.74 19.48
C LYS A 584 -81.10 33.59 19.77
N THR A 585 -81.63 32.37 19.63
CA THR A 585 -83.05 32.06 19.85
C THR A 585 -83.42 32.13 21.33
N LEU A 586 -82.59 31.54 22.20
CA LEU A 586 -82.80 31.57 23.65
C LEU A 586 -82.68 33.00 24.23
N ARG A 587 -81.79 33.82 23.67
CA ARG A 587 -81.64 35.23 24.09
C ARG A 587 -82.89 36.05 23.77
N ALA A 588 -83.43 35.89 22.56
CA ALA A 588 -84.70 36.54 22.18
C ALA A 588 -85.88 36.06 23.04
N ALA A 589 -85.88 34.81 23.50
CA ALA A 589 -86.87 34.30 24.46
C ALA A 589 -86.71 34.97 25.84
N TYR A 590 -85.48 35.03 26.38
CA TYR A 590 -85.17 35.71 27.64
C TYR A 590 -85.57 37.20 27.63
N ASP A 591 -85.15 37.95 26.60
CA ASP A 591 -85.45 39.38 26.48
C ASP A 591 -86.98 39.61 26.48
N LYS A 592 -87.74 38.73 25.80
CA LYS A 592 -89.20 38.75 25.77
C LYS A 592 -89.84 38.42 27.13
N THR A 593 -89.38 37.37 27.82
CA THR A 593 -89.99 36.94 29.11
C THR A 593 -89.68 37.92 30.23
N LYS A 594 -88.47 38.52 30.23
CA LYS A 594 -88.09 39.60 31.16
C LYS A 594 -88.94 40.85 30.92
N ALA A 595 -89.14 41.26 29.66
CA ALA A 595 -90.02 42.38 29.31
C ALA A 595 -91.51 42.13 29.68
N ALA A 596 -91.96 40.88 29.69
CA ALA A 596 -93.30 40.49 30.13
C ALA A 596 -93.46 40.39 31.66
N GLY A 597 -92.39 40.57 32.44
CA GLY A 597 -92.40 40.40 33.90
C GLY A 597 -92.50 38.95 34.37
N ASN A 598 -92.42 37.95 33.48
CA ASN A 598 -92.50 36.54 33.84
C ASN A 598 -91.13 36.03 34.32
N MET A 599 -90.85 36.28 35.60
CA MET A 599 -89.57 35.97 36.24
C MET A 599 -89.18 34.48 36.15
N GLU A 600 -90.15 33.55 36.21
CA GLU A 600 -89.85 32.12 36.17
C GLU A 600 -89.40 31.66 34.77
N GLU A 601 -90.08 32.12 33.72
CA GLU A 601 -89.66 31.85 32.33
C GLU A 601 -88.34 32.55 31.99
N ALA A 602 -88.10 33.77 32.51
CA ALA A 602 -86.82 34.47 32.35
C ALA A 602 -85.66 33.72 33.02
N ILE A 603 -85.84 33.23 34.26
CA ILE A 603 -84.86 32.39 34.95
C ILE A 603 -84.58 31.10 34.15
N ASN A 604 -85.62 30.46 33.60
CA ASN A 604 -85.43 29.25 32.81
C ASN A 604 -84.68 29.52 31.50
N ALA A 605 -85.00 30.62 30.80
CA ALA A 605 -84.29 31.04 29.60
C ALA A 605 -82.80 31.35 29.88
N CYS A 606 -82.47 32.01 30.99
CA CYS A 606 -81.08 32.23 31.41
C CYS A 606 -80.34 30.93 31.75
N ARG A 607 -80.99 29.91 32.33
CA ARG A 607 -80.37 28.59 32.54
C ARG A 607 -80.04 27.91 31.22
N MET A 608 -80.99 27.89 30.27
CA MET A 608 -80.75 27.33 28.94
C MET A 608 -79.65 28.11 28.17
N LEU A 609 -79.54 29.42 28.38
CA LEU A 609 -78.43 30.23 27.87
C LEU A 609 -77.10 29.88 28.53
N ALA A 610 -77.06 29.60 29.84
CA ALA A 610 -75.84 29.17 30.52
C ALA A 610 -75.29 27.82 29.98
N ASP A 611 -76.18 26.91 29.56
CA ASP A 611 -75.81 25.61 28.99
C ASP A 611 -75.47 25.66 27.49
N ALA A 612 -76.03 26.62 26.74
CA ALA A 612 -75.80 26.80 25.30
C ALA A 612 -74.63 27.75 24.98
N ASP A 613 -74.48 28.83 25.74
CA ASP A 613 -73.43 29.84 25.62
C ASP A 613 -72.35 29.60 26.69
N THR A 614 -71.54 28.57 26.46
CA THR A 614 -70.41 28.23 27.36
C THR A 614 -69.36 29.35 27.45
N GLY A 615 -69.38 30.33 26.54
CA GLY A 615 -68.51 31.51 26.60
C GLY A 615 -68.94 32.52 27.66
N ASN A 616 -70.26 32.74 27.80
CA ASN A 616 -70.82 33.67 28.78
C ASN A 616 -71.57 32.97 29.93
N GLN A 617 -71.41 31.66 30.11
CA GLN A 617 -72.08 30.84 31.15
C GLN A 617 -72.11 31.51 32.53
N GLN A 618 -71.00 32.09 32.98
CA GLN A 618 -70.91 32.77 34.29
C GLN A 618 -71.77 34.05 34.36
N GLN A 619 -71.94 34.77 33.24
CA GLN A 619 -72.83 35.93 33.17
C GLN A 619 -74.30 35.49 33.23
N TRP A 620 -74.66 34.44 32.47
CA TRP A 620 -76.02 33.89 32.47
C TRP A 620 -76.41 33.29 33.82
N LEU A 621 -75.47 32.63 34.54
CA LEU A 621 -75.69 32.16 35.91
C LEU A 621 -75.81 33.31 36.91
N ALA A 622 -75.05 34.40 36.77
CA ALA A 622 -75.20 35.58 37.62
C ALA A 622 -76.56 36.26 37.43
N GLU A 623 -77.05 36.33 36.19
CA GLU A 623 -78.40 36.84 35.86
C GLU A 623 -79.51 35.95 36.48
N VAL A 624 -79.34 34.62 36.48
CA VAL A 624 -80.26 33.69 37.18
C VAL A 624 -80.40 34.03 38.67
N GLU A 625 -79.29 34.28 39.36
CA GLU A 625 -79.33 34.63 40.79
C GLU A 625 -79.91 36.04 41.04
N SER A 626 -79.64 37.00 40.14
CA SER A 626 -80.25 38.34 40.22
C SER A 626 -81.78 38.28 40.11
N LEU A 627 -82.30 37.53 39.14
CA LEU A 627 -83.74 37.38 38.91
C LEU A 627 -84.45 36.64 40.07
N LYS A 628 -83.78 35.67 40.72
CA LYS A 628 -84.30 35.07 41.97
C LYS A 628 -84.43 36.10 43.09
N ALA A 629 -83.39 36.91 43.31
CA ALA A 629 -83.38 37.91 44.37
C ALA A 629 -84.45 38.99 44.16
N GLU A 630 -84.72 39.37 42.91
CA GLU A 630 -85.84 40.26 42.56
C GLU A 630 -87.20 39.60 42.86
N LYS A 631 -87.39 38.32 42.52
CA LYS A 631 -88.61 37.55 42.81
C LYS A 631 -88.88 37.43 44.31
N GLU A 632 -87.91 36.99 45.11
CA GLU A 632 -88.06 36.85 46.57
C GLU A 632 -88.42 38.18 47.24
N LYS A 633 -87.79 39.28 46.79
CA LYS A 633 -88.06 40.63 47.28
C LYS A 633 -89.48 41.09 46.97
N ALA A 634 -90.02 40.76 45.78
CA ALA A 634 -91.40 41.05 45.42
C ALA A 634 -92.41 40.24 46.26
N GLU A 635 -92.17 38.93 46.44
CA GLU A 635 -93.01 38.09 47.29
C GLU A 635 -93.02 38.54 48.76
N ALA A 636 -91.87 38.94 49.30
CA ALA A 636 -91.76 39.44 50.67
C ALA A 636 -92.56 40.74 50.89
N ALA A 637 -92.54 41.65 49.90
CA ALA A 637 -93.30 42.91 49.97
C ALA A 637 -94.82 42.66 49.98
N GLU A 638 -95.33 41.76 49.12
CA GLU A 638 -96.77 41.43 49.07
C GLU A 638 -97.24 40.76 50.38
N ARG A 639 -96.43 39.87 50.97
CA ARG A 639 -96.74 39.24 52.27
C ARG A 639 -96.83 40.28 53.39
N LEU A 640 -95.86 41.19 53.50
CA LEU A 640 -95.83 42.24 54.52
C LEU A 640 -96.98 43.26 54.34
N TRP A 641 -97.31 43.61 53.09
CA TRP A 641 -98.47 44.46 52.80
C TRP A 641 -99.77 43.82 53.31
N LYS A 642 -99.98 42.54 52.99
CA LYS A 642 -101.18 41.82 53.40
C LYS A 642 -101.34 41.77 54.92
N GLU A 643 -100.28 41.39 55.64
CA GLU A 643 -100.27 41.33 57.12
C GLU A 643 -100.65 42.68 57.76
N LEU A 644 -100.10 43.79 57.24
CA LEU A 644 -100.42 45.13 57.73
C LEU A 644 -101.83 45.58 57.36
N SER A 645 -102.36 45.15 56.20
CA SER A 645 -103.74 45.42 55.81
C SER A 645 -104.76 44.65 56.65
N ASP A 646 -104.50 43.38 56.96
CA ASP A 646 -105.36 42.54 57.80
C ASP A 646 -105.45 43.12 59.23
N LYS A 647 -104.29 43.49 59.82
CA LYS A 647 -104.22 44.18 61.14
C LYS A 647 -104.94 45.52 61.18
N ALA A 648 -104.95 46.26 60.08
CA ALA A 648 -105.67 47.53 59.97
C ALA A 648 -107.19 47.36 59.90
N TRP A 649 -107.67 46.32 59.20
CA TRP A 649 -109.11 46.00 59.15
C TRP A 649 -109.64 45.49 60.49
N ASP A 650 -108.87 44.64 61.18
CA ASP A 650 -109.23 44.12 62.51
C ASP A 650 -109.27 45.25 63.57
N ALA A 651 -108.27 46.13 63.61
CA ALA A 651 -108.28 47.29 64.50
C ALA A 651 -109.49 48.22 64.23
N ASN A 652 -109.88 48.41 62.96
CA ASN A 652 -111.05 49.21 62.59
C ASN A 652 -112.37 48.56 63.03
N PHE A 653 -112.47 47.23 62.97
CA PHE A 653 -113.65 46.49 63.40
C PHE A 653 -113.85 46.56 64.92
N ASN A 654 -112.76 46.45 65.69
CA ASN A 654 -112.76 46.52 67.15
C ASN A 654 -112.82 47.96 67.72
N GLU A 655 -113.15 48.96 66.89
CA GLU A 655 -113.17 50.39 67.22
C GLU A 655 -111.84 50.95 67.80
N GLN A 656 -110.71 50.29 67.52
CA GLN A 656 -109.37 50.68 67.95
C GLN A 656 -108.75 51.69 66.97
N TRP A 657 -109.25 52.93 67.00
CA TRP A 657 -108.92 53.96 66.01
C TRP A 657 -107.43 54.30 65.91
N ALA A 658 -106.70 54.30 67.02
CA ALA A 658 -105.26 54.59 67.03
C ALA A 658 -104.44 53.51 66.29
N ASP A 659 -104.69 52.23 66.55
CA ASP A 659 -104.03 51.12 65.87
C ASP A 659 -104.48 50.98 64.40
N THR A 660 -105.75 51.30 64.11
CA THR A 660 -106.24 51.42 62.73
C THR A 660 -105.40 52.41 61.92
N VAL A 661 -105.18 53.62 62.47
CA VAL A 661 -104.38 54.66 61.82
C VAL A 661 -102.94 54.22 61.59
N LYS A 662 -102.35 53.56 62.59
CA LYS A 662 -100.97 53.02 62.56
C LYS A 662 -100.79 51.94 61.48
N TYR A 663 -101.61 50.89 61.48
CA TYR A 663 -101.43 49.77 60.54
C TYR A 663 -101.83 50.13 59.11
N ALA A 664 -102.92 50.89 58.90
CA ALA A 664 -103.32 51.34 57.56
C ALA A 664 -102.25 52.24 56.92
N THR A 665 -101.65 53.16 57.69
CA THR A 665 -100.55 54.02 57.21
C THR A 665 -99.29 53.22 56.87
N ALA A 666 -99.03 52.12 57.57
CA ALA A 666 -97.89 51.25 57.30
C ALA A 666 -98.09 50.43 56.01
N ALA A 667 -99.26 49.82 55.83
CA ALA A 667 -99.60 49.07 54.61
C ALA A 667 -99.53 49.96 53.35
N LEU A 668 -100.14 51.14 53.39
CA LEU A 668 -100.22 52.05 52.23
C LEU A 668 -98.86 52.57 51.73
N LYS A 669 -97.78 52.43 52.51
CA LYS A 669 -96.40 52.74 52.07
C LYS A 669 -95.79 51.64 51.19
N ILE A 670 -96.31 50.42 51.24
CA ILE A 670 -95.81 49.27 50.45
C ILE A 670 -96.57 49.17 49.13
N LYS A 671 -97.89 49.38 49.18
CA LYS A 671 -98.81 49.27 48.04
C LYS A 671 -100.10 50.05 48.35
N GLU A 672 -100.51 50.94 47.45
CA GLU A 672 -101.72 51.75 47.65
C GLU A 672 -102.99 50.89 47.52
N ASP A 673 -103.97 51.13 48.38
CA ASP A 673 -105.32 50.59 48.28
C ASP A 673 -106.37 51.66 48.68
N GLY A 674 -107.39 51.84 47.84
CA GLY A 674 -108.39 52.89 48.03
C GLY A 674 -109.36 52.66 49.20
N LYS A 675 -109.63 51.39 49.57
CA LYS A 675 -110.52 51.05 50.68
C LYS A 675 -109.80 51.33 52.01
N LEU A 676 -108.55 50.90 52.11
CA LEU A 676 -107.69 51.07 53.28
C LEU A 676 -107.38 52.54 53.57
N LYS A 677 -107.21 53.35 52.50
CA LYS A 677 -107.10 54.82 52.58
C LYS A 677 -108.38 55.46 53.14
N THR A 678 -109.55 55.02 52.68
CA THR A 678 -110.86 55.49 53.20
C THR A 678 -111.10 55.06 54.66
N CYS A 679 -110.59 53.90 55.07
CA CYS A 679 -110.62 53.41 56.44
C CYS A 679 -109.77 54.29 57.39
N LEU A 680 -108.52 54.55 56.98
CA LEU A 680 -107.55 55.38 57.68
C LEU A 680 -108.11 56.78 58.05
N ASP A 681 -108.82 57.44 57.14
CA ASP A 681 -109.31 58.80 57.38
C ASP A 681 -110.53 58.83 58.33
N LYS A 682 -111.43 57.84 58.26
CA LYS A 682 -112.55 57.71 59.21
C LYS A 682 -112.06 57.46 60.64
N ALA A 683 -111.02 56.64 60.82
CA ALA A 683 -110.45 56.36 62.13
C ALA A 683 -109.88 57.63 62.81
N LYS A 684 -109.18 58.49 62.05
CA LYS A 684 -108.68 59.79 62.55
C LYS A 684 -109.80 60.71 63.05
N GLU A 685 -110.96 60.70 62.37
CA GLU A 685 -112.10 61.54 62.75
C GLU A 685 -112.76 61.06 64.05
N LYS A 686 -112.97 59.75 64.21
CA LYS A 686 -113.54 59.18 65.43
C LYS A 686 -112.64 59.39 66.65
N LEU A 687 -111.33 59.15 66.53
CA LEU A 687 -110.37 59.29 67.63
C LEU A 687 -110.43 60.68 68.28
N ARG A 688 -110.42 61.75 67.45
CA ARG A 688 -110.49 63.14 67.91
C ARG A 688 -111.75 63.49 68.71
N LYS A 689 -112.89 62.85 68.43
CA LYS A 689 -114.15 63.10 69.16
C LYS A 689 -114.11 62.46 70.54
N GLN A 690 -113.53 61.26 70.64
CA GLN A 690 -113.39 60.52 71.90
C GLN A 690 -112.48 61.23 72.90
N GLU A 691 -111.38 61.84 72.44
CA GLU A 691 -110.44 62.62 73.25
C GLU A 691 -111.11 63.86 73.88
N ALA A 692 -112.00 64.54 73.14
CA ALA A 692 -112.66 65.76 73.60
C ALA A 692 -113.72 65.52 74.70
N GLU A 693 -114.55 64.48 74.57
CA GLU A 693 -115.60 64.15 75.56
C GLU A 693 -115.00 63.77 76.94
N GLN A 694 -113.85 63.09 76.93
CA GLN A 694 -113.11 62.73 78.15
C GLN A 694 -112.57 63.96 78.88
N ALA A 695 -112.01 64.93 78.15
CA ALA A 695 -111.50 66.17 78.73
C ALA A 695 -112.60 67.00 79.42
N TYR A 696 -113.76 67.16 78.77
CA TYR A 696 -114.92 67.87 79.35
C TYR A 696 -115.38 67.23 80.68
N THR A 697 -115.50 65.89 80.69
CA THR A 697 -115.99 65.13 81.84
C THR A 697 -115.09 65.29 83.07
N GLY A 698 -113.77 65.44 82.88
CA GLY A 698 -112.81 65.64 83.98
C GLY A 698 -113.01 66.95 84.75
N GLU A 699 -113.26 68.06 84.05
CA GLU A 699 -113.37 69.38 84.69
C GLU A 699 -114.70 69.56 85.45
N ILE A 700 -115.81 68.98 84.96
CA ILE A 700 -117.10 68.99 85.65
C ILE A 700 -117.03 68.30 87.02
N ASN A 701 -116.19 67.27 87.17
CA ASN A 701 -116.03 66.59 88.44
C ASN A 701 -115.24 67.42 89.47
N LYS A 702 -114.29 68.27 89.04
CA LYS A 702 -113.60 69.22 89.93
C LYS A 702 -114.55 70.26 90.52
N VAL A 703 -115.44 70.81 89.69
CA VAL A 703 -116.50 71.75 90.14
C VAL A 703 -117.31 71.15 91.28
N LYS A 704 -117.76 69.89 91.13
CA LYS A 704 -118.56 69.21 92.15
C LYS A 704 -117.80 69.02 93.47
N GLY A 705 -116.49 68.77 93.40
CA GLY A 705 -115.61 68.73 94.59
C GLY A 705 -115.62 70.03 95.37
N PHE A 706 -115.38 71.17 94.72
CA PHE A 706 -115.36 72.47 95.40
C PHE A 706 -116.70 72.87 96.06
N ILE A 707 -117.84 72.36 95.58
CA ILE A 707 -119.14 72.55 96.22
C ILE A 707 -119.25 71.76 97.53
N VAL A 708 -118.70 70.54 97.58
CA VAL A 708 -118.67 69.69 98.79
C VAL A 708 -117.71 70.26 99.83
N ASP A 709 -116.54 70.75 99.40
CA ASP A 709 -115.50 71.33 100.26
C ASP A 709 -115.88 72.72 100.84
N LYS A 710 -117.09 73.24 100.57
CA LYS A 710 -117.54 74.62 100.85
C LYS A 710 -116.69 75.72 100.20
N ARG A 711 -115.84 75.40 99.22
CA ARG A 711 -114.94 76.34 98.51
C ARG A 711 -115.70 77.07 97.41
N PHE A 712 -116.74 77.78 97.82
CA PHE A 712 -117.80 78.29 96.93
C PHE A 712 -117.29 79.28 95.88
N ASP A 713 -116.29 80.11 96.19
CA ASP A 713 -115.76 81.06 95.21
C ASP A 713 -114.85 80.40 94.15
N GLU A 714 -114.12 79.35 94.52
CA GLU A 714 -113.38 78.51 93.56
C GLU A 714 -114.34 77.71 92.68
N ALA A 715 -115.44 77.21 93.25
CA ALA A 715 -116.52 76.57 92.50
C ALA A 715 -117.16 77.56 91.49
N LYS A 716 -117.53 78.78 91.94
CA LYS A 716 -118.06 79.86 91.08
C LYS A 716 -117.07 80.24 89.97
N HIS A 717 -115.77 80.30 90.26
CA HIS A 717 -114.74 80.66 89.28
C HIS A 717 -114.53 79.57 88.21
N LEU A 718 -114.44 78.29 88.61
CA LEU A 718 -114.29 77.18 87.67
C LEU A 718 -115.56 76.93 86.85
N LEU A 719 -116.75 77.15 87.41
CA LEU A 719 -118.01 77.21 86.65
C LEU A 719 -117.99 78.30 85.58
N SER A 720 -117.45 79.48 85.91
CA SER A 720 -117.39 80.64 85.01
C SER A 720 -116.42 80.45 83.83
N SER A 721 -115.37 79.63 83.97
CA SER A 721 -114.50 79.27 82.85
C SER A 721 -115.12 78.17 81.98
N LEU A 722 -115.78 77.18 82.58
CA LEU A 722 -116.48 76.12 81.84
C LEU A 722 -117.67 76.64 81.04
N GLU A 723 -118.41 77.63 81.54
CA GLU A 723 -119.50 78.26 80.78
C GLU A 723 -119.01 79.01 79.52
N LYS A 724 -117.74 79.44 79.50
CA LYS A 724 -117.10 80.05 78.32
C LYS A 724 -116.55 79.03 77.34
N GLN A 725 -116.09 77.87 77.80
CA GLN A 725 -115.56 76.81 76.93
C GLN A 725 -116.66 75.91 76.33
N TYR A 726 -117.76 75.70 77.07
CA TYR A 726 -118.83 74.77 76.72
C TYR A 726 -120.20 75.47 76.79
N PRO A 727 -120.46 76.49 75.95
CA PRO A 727 -121.67 77.32 76.04
C PRO A 727 -122.97 76.55 75.79
N GLU A 728 -122.92 75.42 75.08
CA GLU A 728 -124.05 74.49 74.91
C GLU A 728 -124.43 73.73 76.20
N ARG A 729 -123.51 73.60 77.17
CA ARG A 729 -123.74 72.93 78.47
C ARG A 729 -124.28 73.86 79.56
N LYS A 730 -124.58 75.12 79.23
CA LYS A 730 -124.99 76.22 80.13
C LYS A 730 -126.17 75.90 81.07
N ALA A 731 -127.05 74.96 80.71
CA ALA A 731 -128.15 74.51 81.58
C ALA A 731 -127.65 73.71 82.80
N GLU A 732 -126.72 72.77 82.59
CA GLU A 732 -126.14 71.93 83.65
C GLU A 732 -125.29 72.79 84.62
N LEU A 733 -124.53 73.74 84.07
CA LEU A 733 -123.68 74.66 84.83
C LEU A 733 -124.50 75.62 85.72
N LYS A 734 -125.66 76.11 85.24
CA LYS A 734 -126.54 76.97 86.04
C LYS A 734 -127.13 76.29 87.28
N GLU A 735 -127.39 74.99 87.22
CA GLU A 735 -127.92 74.27 88.38
C GLU A 735 -126.87 74.12 89.49
N LEU A 736 -125.60 73.94 89.13
CA LEU A 736 -124.48 73.91 90.08
C LEU A 736 -124.27 75.28 90.76
N PHE A 737 -124.38 76.39 90.03
CA PHE A 737 -124.43 77.74 90.62
C PHE A 737 -125.58 77.90 91.64
N ARG A 738 -126.76 77.33 91.37
CA ARG A 738 -127.91 77.39 92.26
C ARG A 738 -127.72 76.57 93.54
N GLN A 739 -126.98 75.46 93.47
CA GLN A 739 -126.64 74.62 94.62
C GLN A 739 -125.68 75.33 95.58
N ILE A 740 -124.68 76.05 95.04
CA ILE A 740 -123.74 76.86 95.84
C ILE A 740 -124.49 77.90 96.70
N PHE A 741 -125.35 78.72 96.08
CA PHE A 741 -126.07 79.80 96.77
C PHE A 741 -126.97 79.30 97.92
N LYS A 742 -127.52 78.08 97.79
CA LYS A 742 -128.31 77.46 98.87
C LYS A 742 -127.47 77.05 100.08
N ALA A 743 -126.20 76.69 99.88
CA ALA A 743 -125.33 76.27 100.98
C ALA A 743 -124.85 77.47 101.82
N GLU A 744 -124.49 78.58 101.17
CA GLU A 744 -124.10 79.85 101.81
C GLU A 744 -125.17 80.39 102.79
N SER A 745 -126.44 80.03 102.60
CA SER A 745 -127.58 80.51 103.40
C SER A 745 -127.81 79.77 104.73
N SER A 746 -126.93 78.84 105.13
CA SER A 746 -127.23 77.85 106.20
C SER A 746 -126.32 77.87 107.44
N GLU A 747 -125.29 78.73 107.49
CA GLU A 747 -124.31 78.74 108.58
C GLU A 747 -124.66 79.74 109.68
N SER A 748 -125.43 79.30 110.67
CA SER A 748 -125.67 80.05 111.91
C SER A 748 -125.70 79.19 113.18
N PHE A 749 -124.77 78.22 113.30
CA PHE A 749 -124.38 77.56 114.57
C PHE A 749 -122.97 76.92 114.41
N PHE A 750 -122.09 77.10 115.41
CA PHE A 750 -120.62 76.89 115.48
C PHE A 750 -120.06 75.45 115.22
N ASP A 751 -118.74 75.12 115.06
CA ASP A 751 -117.42 75.75 114.63
C ASP A 751 -116.28 74.65 114.84
N THR A 752 -114.91 74.71 114.82
CA THR A 752 -113.78 75.71 114.80
C THR A 752 -112.42 75.11 114.27
N GLN A 753 -111.46 76.00 113.89
CA GLN A 753 -109.98 75.99 113.58
C GLN A 753 -108.99 74.98 114.29
N GLU A 754 -107.68 74.73 113.96
CA GLU A 754 -106.72 75.09 112.85
C GLU A 754 -105.47 74.13 112.64
N THR A 755 -104.21 74.59 112.35
CA THR A 755 -103.29 73.96 111.34
C THR A 755 -101.75 73.62 111.60
N PRO A 756 -100.67 74.42 111.33
CA PRO A 756 -99.49 73.94 110.51
C PRO A 756 -97.99 74.30 110.90
N GLU A 757 -97.02 74.05 109.98
CA GLU A 757 -95.69 74.73 109.66
C GLU A 757 -94.23 74.27 110.12
N ASP A 758 -93.22 74.51 109.22
CA ASP A 758 -91.88 75.21 109.38
C ASP A 758 -90.42 74.61 109.06
N ASP A 759 -89.54 75.49 108.50
CA ASP A 759 -88.03 75.71 108.33
C ASP A 759 -86.89 74.69 107.88
N ALA A 760 -85.57 75.10 107.90
CA ALA A 760 -84.46 74.67 106.95
C ALA A 760 -82.95 74.45 107.46
N VAL A 761 -81.94 74.30 106.52
CA VAL A 761 -80.44 74.60 106.58
C VAL A 761 -79.29 73.47 106.65
N LYS A 762 -78.11 73.66 105.95
CA LYS A 762 -76.64 73.23 106.17
C LYS A 762 -75.90 71.95 105.59
N LYS A 763 -74.79 72.19 104.81
CA LYS A 763 -73.32 71.73 104.90
C LYS A 763 -72.82 70.22 104.71
N PRO A 764 -71.48 69.85 104.67
CA PRO A 764 -70.92 68.83 103.70
C PRO A 764 -69.84 67.75 104.19
N VAL A 765 -69.03 67.17 103.26
CA VAL A 765 -67.66 66.49 103.36
C VAL A 765 -67.56 64.90 103.29
N VAL A 766 -66.40 64.37 102.81
CA VAL A 766 -65.70 63.04 103.08
C VAL A 766 -65.47 62.05 101.88
N VAL A 767 -64.48 61.13 102.01
CA VAL A 767 -63.82 60.26 100.98
C VAL A 767 -63.68 58.79 101.44
N LYS A 768 -63.75 57.77 100.53
CA LYS A 768 -62.96 56.48 100.43
C LYS A 768 -63.73 55.27 99.86
N GLY A 769 -63.06 54.32 99.15
CA GLY A 769 -63.60 52.96 98.90
C GLY A 769 -62.89 52.01 97.90
N PHE A 770 -62.07 51.07 98.41
CA PHE A 770 -61.78 49.67 97.98
C PHE A 770 -61.69 49.17 96.49
N THR A 771 -60.44 48.98 96.03
CA THR A 771 -59.78 47.70 95.59
C THR A 771 -60.45 46.54 94.80
N LYS A 772 -59.67 46.07 93.81
CA LYS A 772 -59.31 44.66 93.43
C LYS A 772 -60.10 43.81 92.40
N ASP A 773 -59.37 43.51 91.31
CA ASP A 773 -59.12 42.21 90.64
C ASP A 773 -60.26 41.21 90.36
N GLY A 774 -60.54 40.95 89.08
CA GLY A 774 -61.37 39.80 88.66
C GLY A 774 -61.54 39.56 87.15
N ALA A 775 -60.78 38.61 86.59
CA ALA A 775 -61.09 37.78 85.41
C ALA A 775 -61.23 38.38 83.96
N GLN A 776 -60.39 37.82 83.08
CA GLN A 776 -60.66 37.35 81.69
C GLN A 776 -60.96 38.30 80.50
N LYS A 777 -59.92 38.41 79.65
CA LYS A 777 -59.89 38.14 78.19
C LYS A 777 -60.45 39.13 77.13
N THR A 778 -59.69 39.15 76.02
CA THR A 778 -60.08 39.44 74.61
C THR A 778 -60.47 40.87 74.18
N LYS A 779 -59.43 41.67 73.91
CA LYS A 779 -59.33 42.85 73.00
C LYS A 779 -57.89 42.88 72.43
N LYS A 780 -57.54 43.24 71.18
CA LYS A 780 -58.21 43.75 69.96
C LYS A 780 -58.90 45.13 70.04
N PRO A 781 -58.85 45.97 68.98
CA PRO A 781 -57.94 46.02 67.81
C PRO A 781 -57.42 47.46 67.48
N LEU A 782 -56.85 47.68 66.27
CA LEU A 782 -56.64 48.98 65.58
C LEU A 782 -55.52 49.89 66.15
N ASP A 783 -54.76 50.71 65.39
CA ASP A 783 -54.52 50.76 63.93
C ASP A 783 -53.23 51.56 63.57
N ASP A 784 -52.92 51.59 62.26
CA ASP A 784 -52.11 52.57 61.49
C ASP A 784 -50.56 52.69 61.63
N ASP A 785 -49.89 52.37 60.50
CA ASP A 785 -48.83 53.13 59.78
C ASP A 785 -47.47 53.51 60.41
N PHE A 786 -46.35 53.62 59.66
CA PHE A 786 -45.99 53.20 58.29
C PHE A 786 -44.45 53.22 58.12
N PHE A 787 -43.86 52.19 57.47
CA PHE A 787 -42.42 52.05 57.10
C PHE A 787 -41.36 52.10 58.24
N GLY A 788 -40.68 50.96 58.48
CA GLY A 788 -39.57 50.86 59.45
C GLY A 788 -38.55 49.77 59.11
N ASN A 789 -37.45 50.15 58.44
CA ASN A 789 -36.42 49.27 57.87
C ASN A 789 -35.80 48.22 58.84
N THR A 790 -35.52 47.03 58.32
CA THR A 790 -34.86 45.89 59.01
C THR A 790 -33.50 46.23 59.62
N GLN A 791 -33.23 45.67 60.81
CA GLN A 791 -31.91 45.66 61.47
C GLN A 791 -31.20 44.32 61.18
N LYS A 792 -29.99 44.29 60.57
CA LYS A 792 -28.62 44.58 61.11
C LYS A 792 -28.05 43.38 61.92
N VAL A 793 -26.75 43.00 61.88
CA VAL A 793 -25.49 43.54 61.27
C VAL A 793 -24.37 42.45 61.33
N GLU A 794 -23.32 42.31 60.49
CA GLU A 794 -22.88 43.01 59.24
C GLU A 794 -21.96 42.17 58.29
N LYS A 795 -20.96 41.40 58.77
CA LYS A 795 -19.52 41.82 58.65
C LYS A 795 -18.61 40.69 58.07
N LYS A 796 -17.63 40.90 57.16
CA LYS A 796 -17.46 41.95 56.12
C LYS A 796 -16.40 41.59 55.03
N THR A 797 -16.77 41.69 53.75
CA THR A 797 -16.03 42.15 52.53
C THR A 797 -14.52 41.87 52.27
N GLY A 798 -14.20 41.43 51.03
CA GLY A 798 -12.89 41.60 50.36
C GLY A 798 -12.92 41.33 48.83
N ASN A 799 -12.26 42.17 48.01
CA ASN A 799 -12.14 42.15 46.52
C ASN A 799 -11.03 43.18 46.11
N PRO A 800 -10.56 43.41 44.84
CA PRO A 800 -10.87 42.80 43.53
C PRO A 800 -9.67 42.56 42.54
N THR A 801 -9.98 42.28 41.25
CA THR A 801 -9.10 42.25 40.03
C THR A 801 -8.22 40.99 39.81
N ARG A 802 -7.77 40.60 38.59
CA ARG A 802 -7.48 41.33 37.32
C ARG A 802 -7.87 40.54 36.03
N LYS A 803 -7.50 41.02 34.82
CA LYS A 803 -8.04 40.63 33.49
C LYS A 803 -7.10 39.73 32.66
N LYS A 804 -7.67 38.85 31.77
CA LYS A 804 -7.34 38.50 30.34
C LYS A 804 -5.85 38.30 29.85
N PRO A 805 -5.56 37.70 28.66
CA PRO A 805 -6.31 36.78 27.76
C PRO A 805 -5.50 35.61 27.10
N VAL A 806 -6.21 34.77 26.32
CA VAL A 806 -5.88 34.05 25.05
C VAL A 806 -4.44 34.11 24.45
N GLY A 807 -3.91 32.96 23.96
CA GLY A 807 -2.87 32.90 22.91
C GLY A 807 -2.31 31.49 22.52
N LYS A 808 -2.26 31.19 21.21
CA LYS A 808 -1.35 30.22 20.52
C LYS A 808 -0.27 31.05 19.74
N PRO A 809 0.79 30.54 19.04
CA PRO A 809 1.14 29.16 18.64
C PRO A 809 2.66 28.78 18.71
N THR A 810 3.03 27.72 17.96
CA THR A 810 4.31 27.46 17.20
C THR A 810 5.57 26.80 17.81
N GLU A 811 6.12 25.89 16.98
CA GLU A 811 7.55 25.61 16.64
C GLU A 811 8.42 24.46 17.25
N THR A 812 9.30 23.97 16.34
CA THR A 812 10.63 23.31 16.46
C THR A 812 10.88 21.98 17.23
N ALA A 813 10.82 20.87 16.47
CA ALA A 813 11.92 19.95 16.09
C ALA A 813 13.06 19.47 17.06
N LYS A 814 13.33 18.15 16.99
CA LYS A 814 14.64 17.43 17.13
C LYS A 814 15.31 17.33 18.53
N VAL A 815 16.14 16.32 18.88
CA VAL A 815 16.36 14.91 18.42
C VAL A 815 17.22 14.13 19.45
N THR A 816 17.28 12.78 19.39
CA THR A 816 18.16 11.83 20.17
C THR A 816 18.02 11.84 21.72
N ALA A 817 18.10 10.74 22.50
CA ALA A 817 18.65 9.36 22.40
C ALA A 817 20.11 9.16 22.90
N ALA A 818 20.30 8.10 23.70
CA ALA A 818 21.52 7.58 24.35
C ALA A 818 21.19 6.17 24.94
N PRO A 819 22.13 5.34 25.48
CA PRO A 819 23.56 5.56 25.72
C PRO A 819 24.46 4.39 25.20
N ASP A 820 25.40 3.91 26.03
CA ASP A 820 26.35 2.77 25.90
C ASP A 820 27.61 3.02 25.03
N PHE A 821 28.86 3.14 25.53
CA PHE A 821 29.55 2.89 26.83
C PHE A 821 30.27 1.53 27.02
N PHE A 822 31.47 1.40 26.43
CA PHE A 822 32.74 0.81 26.94
C PHE A 822 33.67 0.75 25.70
N SER A 823 34.74 1.53 25.48
CA SER A 823 35.97 1.82 26.28
C SER A 823 36.75 0.55 26.63
N GLU A 824 38.07 0.43 26.44
CA GLU A 824 39.16 1.32 25.96
C GLU A 824 40.41 0.40 25.73
N PRO A 825 41.70 0.83 25.65
CA PRO A 825 42.35 2.12 25.34
C PRO A 825 43.45 1.93 24.22
N LEU A 826 44.47 2.76 23.92
CA LEU A 826 45.17 3.91 24.54
C LEU A 826 45.64 4.93 23.45
N LYS A 827 45.74 6.22 23.84
CA LYS A 827 46.85 7.22 23.63
C LYS A 827 47.68 7.16 22.33
N SER A 828 48.13 8.24 21.68
CA SER A 828 48.12 9.71 21.83
C SER A 828 48.80 10.27 20.54
N GLY A 829 48.73 11.53 20.08
CA GLY A 829 48.32 12.82 20.64
C GLY A 829 49.30 13.93 20.16
N ASN A 830 48.80 15.14 19.93
CA ASN A 830 49.55 16.41 19.72
C ASN A 830 50.08 16.79 18.30
N LYS A 831 49.39 17.75 17.68
CA LYS A 831 49.84 18.95 16.91
C LYS A 831 51.14 18.91 16.05
N GLY A 832 51.00 19.25 14.77
CA GLY A 832 52.09 19.77 13.91
C GLY A 832 51.58 20.26 12.55
N SER A 833 51.73 21.55 12.25
CA SER A 833 51.18 22.21 11.04
C SER A 833 52.07 22.05 9.78
N GLY A 834 51.48 21.79 8.62
CA GLY A 834 52.22 21.78 7.33
C GLY A 834 51.35 21.60 6.08
N THR A 835 50.76 22.70 5.60
CA THR A 835 50.22 22.95 4.24
C THR A 835 49.92 21.77 3.29
N VAL A 836 48.66 21.63 2.87
CA VAL A 836 48.20 21.76 1.46
C VAL A 836 46.67 21.60 1.39
N GLN A 837 45.98 22.51 0.70
CA GLN A 837 44.59 22.33 0.28
C GLN A 837 44.52 22.00 -1.21
N LYS A 838 43.83 20.91 -1.58
CA LYS A 838 43.03 20.82 -2.82
C LYS A 838 42.17 19.54 -2.86
N LYS A 839 40.85 19.72 -2.76
CA LYS A 839 39.88 18.97 -3.57
C LYS A 839 39.41 19.91 -4.69
N PRO A 840 39.32 19.47 -5.95
CA PRO A 840 38.42 20.06 -6.93
C PRO A 840 37.15 19.20 -7.06
N ALA A 841 35.99 19.83 -7.02
CA ALA A 841 34.75 19.25 -7.53
C ALA A 841 34.51 19.75 -8.97
N SER A 842 33.74 19.00 -9.75
CA SER A 842 33.50 19.26 -11.16
C SER A 842 32.57 20.44 -11.45
N THR A 843 32.91 21.28 -12.43
CA THR A 843 31.93 21.95 -13.31
C THR A 843 32.62 22.50 -14.55
N VAL A 844 32.02 22.34 -15.73
CA VAL A 844 32.47 22.95 -17.00
C VAL A 844 31.30 23.76 -17.59
N LYS A 845 31.61 24.93 -18.14
CA LYS A 845 30.62 25.96 -18.55
C LYS A 845 30.14 25.77 -19.99
N LYS A 846 29.02 26.42 -20.31
CA LYS A 846 28.49 26.57 -21.67
C LYS A 846 28.41 28.04 -22.07
N ALA A 847 29.11 28.41 -23.15
CA ALA A 847 28.94 29.63 -23.97
C ALA A 847 29.88 29.47 -25.19
N GLY A 848 29.57 29.92 -26.41
CA GLY A 848 28.36 30.60 -26.89
C GLY A 848 28.73 31.68 -27.91
N ARG A 849 28.50 31.44 -29.21
CA ARG A 849 28.66 32.44 -30.29
C ARG A 849 27.83 32.06 -31.52
N THR A 850 27.48 33.06 -32.31
CA THR A 850 26.61 33.00 -33.49
C THR A 850 27.37 33.31 -34.78
N GLY A 851 26.81 32.90 -35.91
CA GLY A 851 27.24 33.21 -37.28
C GLY A 851 26.27 32.54 -38.25
N ASP A 852 25.85 33.27 -39.28
CA ASP A 852 24.82 32.84 -40.24
C ASP A 852 25.44 32.24 -41.53
N ASP A 853 24.68 32.27 -42.63
CA ASP A 853 24.92 31.76 -43.99
C ASP A 853 24.63 30.24 -44.17
N PHE A 854 23.64 29.74 -44.93
CA PHE A 854 22.92 30.11 -46.17
C PHE A 854 23.39 29.30 -47.40
N PHE A 855 22.68 28.20 -47.73
CA PHE A 855 22.30 27.80 -49.09
C PHE A 855 21.40 26.52 -49.08
N ASP A 856 20.51 26.45 -50.08
CA ASP A 856 19.76 25.35 -50.75
C ASP A 856 20.18 23.87 -50.58
N SER A 857 19.45 22.84 -51.08
CA SER A 857 18.02 22.53 -51.42
C SER A 857 18.06 21.16 -52.17
N ASP A 858 17.04 20.33 -52.46
CA ASP A 858 15.65 20.05 -52.00
C ASP A 858 15.32 18.61 -52.52
N THR A 859 14.07 18.14 -52.42
CA THR A 859 13.45 17.00 -53.17
C THR A 859 13.90 15.57 -52.79
N TRP A 860 13.17 14.47 -53.08
CA TRP A 860 11.72 14.20 -53.22
C TRP A 860 11.49 12.67 -53.41
N SER A 861 10.62 12.04 -52.61
CA SER A 861 9.94 10.72 -52.83
C SER A 861 10.77 9.42 -52.96
N GLY A 862 10.18 8.28 -52.54
CA GLY A 862 10.78 6.96 -52.78
C GLY A 862 10.16 5.75 -52.03
N LYS A 863 8.85 5.47 -52.19
CA LYS A 863 8.27 4.14 -51.91
C LYS A 863 7.94 3.47 -53.26
N PRO A 864 8.22 2.17 -53.44
CA PRO A 864 7.32 1.08 -52.98
C PRO A 864 8.01 0.14 -51.96
N GLY A 865 7.38 -0.90 -51.39
CA GLY A 865 6.00 -1.38 -51.56
C GLY A 865 5.94 -2.81 -52.14
N GLY A 866 5.82 -3.83 -51.26
CA GLY A 866 5.67 -5.23 -51.67
C GLY A 866 5.31 -6.15 -50.49
N LYS A 867 4.32 -7.03 -50.69
CA LYS A 867 3.84 -8.07 -49.75
C LYS A 867 3.21 -9.22 -50.54
N SER A 868 3.07 -10.38 -49.88
CA SER A 868 2.21 -11.56 -50.19
C SER A 868 2.79 -12.69 -51.06
N GLY A 869 2.34 -13.92 -50.77
CA GLY A 869 2.74 -15.19 -51.39
C GLY A 869 3.99 -15.84 -50.73
N GLY A 870 4.00 -17.08 -50.24
CA GLY A 870 2.89 -18.02 -49.94
C GLY A 870 2.95 -19.35 -50.72
N PHE A 871 2.80 -20.46 -49.98
CA PHE A 871 2.74 -21.89 -50.36
C PHE A 871 4.04 -22.74 -50.43
N ASP A 872 3.97 -23.84 -49.69
CA ASP A 872 4.53 -25.19 -49.78
C ASP A 872 5.75 -25.46 -50.69
N PHE A 873 6.86 -25.90 -50.07
CA PHE A 873 7.16 -27.34 -49.93
C PHE A 873 8.08 -27.61 -48.72
#